data_AF-A0A5P0ZZZ0-F1
#
_entry.id   AF-A0A5P0ZZZ0-F1
#
_cell.length_a   1.000
_cell.length_b   1.000
_cell.length_c   1.000
_cell.angle_alpha   90.00
_cell.angle_beta   90.00
_cell.angle_gamma   90.00
#
_symmetry.space_group_name_H-M   'P 1'
#
loop_
_entity.id
_entity.type
_entity.pdbx_description
1 polymer ?
#
loop_
_entity_poly.entity_id
_entity_poly.type
_entity_poly.pdbx_seq_one_letter_code
_entity_poly.pdbx_strand_id
1 'polypeptide(L)'
;MTTINQITLSDDFVDEVKQTIKPHWGELGWVTYKRTYARWIPELDRTENWSETVKRVVEGNINLDPRLKKDDLTDEQYDGLVKEAKDLYKLVYGLAATPSGRNLWISGTQYQHRNGDALNNCWFIAIRPQKYGNSHIVPSYLQKDQLAVSMPFSFMFDQLMKGGGVGFSVVPSNMKLMPVVDNAVNLTVLIGKESAAYDDSIAAGAIDRDDWLAEHDISTTRHYELPDTREGWVIGNANMIDAHFNSTNDGFKDVVLDITNIRAKGEKIKGFGGTASGPVPLIQMFFDINEVLNEAVGKKLTSVDCTDMGNLIGKTVVAGNVRRSAELALGGSTDDDFITMKQDKKKLYHHRWASNNSVAVDSEFKRYAPIADSITHNGEPGIVNLELSKNYGRGIDGYQPGIDDGVEGTNPCGEISLSNGEPCNLFEVFPLIASQQGWNLEEAFALAARYTKRVTFSNYDWEVSRNVIQKNRRIGVSMSGIQDWILTTFGNRVVTGFEPNTDPETGETIQKPIYDQRVVKKVDDLYRTVVKADKEYSKALGCKPSIKHTTVKPSGTVAKLAGVSEGMHFHYAGYLIQRIRFQDSDPLLKALKACGYKIEPDVYTKHTMCVEFPVKAVNADDPNFASAGSVSIAEQFATQAFLQTYWSDNAVSCTITFQPSESKQIAPLMYQYRHITKSTSLLPYSGADFKQAPKEPIDKKVYQKRESEVDDDVAEVFAEQNDNHDKKDIELVDQTDCAGGACPIR
;
A
#
# COMPACT_ATOMS: atom_id res chain seq x y z
N MET A 1 -34.64 -10.35 17.87
CA MET A 1 -33.48 -10.99 17.25
C MET A 1 -33.53 -10.61 15.79
N THR A 2 -32.67 -9.71 15.34
CA THR A 2 -32.57 -9.36 13.91
C THR A 2 -32.01 -10.59 13.20
N THR A 3 -32.73 -11.14 12.22
CA THR A 3 -32.27 -12.32 11.48
C THR A 3 -31.08 -11.90 10.63
N ILE A 4 -29.87 -12.36 10.95
CA ILE A 4 -28.70 -12.09 10.12
C ILE A 4 -28.78 -13.00 8.89
N ASN A 5 -29.14 -12.43 7.75
CA ASN A 5 -29.08 -13.13 6.48
C ASN A 5 -27.63 -13.17 6.03
N GLN A 6 -27.03 -14.37 6.04
CA GLN A 6 -25.67 -14.58 5.56
C GLN A 6 -25.69 -15.21 4.17
N ILE A 7 -24.83 -14.73 3.27
CA ILE A 7 -24.60 -15.31 1.95
C ILE A 7 -23.38 -16.20 2.00
N THR A 8 -23.55 -17.44 1.54
CA THR A 8 -22.51 -18.45 1.39
C THR A 8 -22.61 -19.10 0.02
N LEU A 9 -21.47 -19.44 -0.58
CA LEU A 9 -21.40 -20.17 -1.84
C LEU A 9 -21.41 -21.68 -1.55
N SER A 10 -22.27 -22.44 -2.22
CA SER A 10 -22.30 -23.90 -2.06
C SER A 10 -21.03 -24.55 -2.61
N ASP A 11 -20.64 -25.69 -2.04
CA ASP A 11 -19.48 -26.44 -2.51
C ASP A 11 -19.72 -26.97 -3.94
N ASP A 12 -20.95 -27.38 -4.26
CA ASP A 12 -21.34 -27.76 -5.63
C ASP A 12 -21.05 -26.65 -6.66
N PHE A 13 -21.35 -25.38 -6.31
CA PHE A 13 -21.07 -24.25 -7.18
C PHE A 13 -19.56 -24.03 -7.34
N VAL A 14 -18.80 -24.14 -6.26
CA VAL A 14 -17.34 -24.00 -6.29
C VAL A 14 -16.71 -25.09 -7.16
N ASP A 15 -17.17 -26.33 -7.03
CA ASP A 15 -16.69 -27.45 -7.84
C ASP A 15 -17.08 -27.32 -9.32
N GLU A 16 -18.29 -26.81 -9.63
CA GLU A 16 -18.68 -26.46 -11.00
C GLU A 16 -17.72 -25.41 -11.59
N VAL A 17 -17.39 -24.36 -10.85
CA VAL A 17 -16.46 -23.32 -11.31
C VAL A 17 -15.05 -23.88 -11.52
N LYS A 18 -14.55 -24.73 -10.62
CA LYS A 18 -13.24 -25.37 -10.77
C LYS A 18 -13.14 -26.23 -12.03
N GLN A 19 -14.24 -26.84 -12.48
CA GLN A 19 -14.30 -27.66 -13.68
C GLN A 19 -14.44 -26.84 -14.97
N THR A 20 -14.98 -25.63 -14.88
CA THR A 20 -15.36 -24.82 -16.05
C THR A 20 -14.46 -23.62 -16.30
N ILE A 21 -13.75 -23.13 -15.28
CA ILE A 21 -12.85 -21.98 -15.35
C ILE A 21 -11.45 -22.40 -14.94
N LYS A 22 -10.45 -22.10 -15.77
CA LYS A 22 -9.03 -22.24 -15.42
C LYS A 22 -8.49 -20.89 -14.94
N PRO A 23 -7.94 -20.77 -13.72
CA PRO A 23 -7.28 -19.55 -13.28
C PRO A 23 -6.13 -19.17 -14.21
N HIS A 24 -6.05 -17.90 -14.61
CA HIS A 24 -4.96 -17.40 -15.46
C HIS A 24 -3.72 -17.07 -14.62
N TRP A 25 -2.98 -18.09 -14.19
CA TRP A 25 -1.71 -17.90 -13.48
C TRP A 25 -0.63 -17.40 -14.44
N GLY A 26 0.10 -16.35 -14.04
CA GLY A 26 1.42 -16.07 -14.61
C GLY A 26 2.45 -17.12 -14.19
N GLU A 27 3.63 -17.09 -14.79
CA GLU A 27 4.72 -18.05 -14.54
C GLU A 27 5.20 -18.07 -13.09
N LEU A 28 4.98 -16.95 -12.37
CA LEU A 28 5.27 -16.79 -10.95
C LEU A 28 4.02 -16.83 -10.07
N GLY A 29 2.84 -16.97 -10.68
CA GLY A 29 1.57 -16.58 -10.10
C GLY A 29 1.15 -17.48 -8.94
N TRP A 30 1.08 -18.78 -9.17
CA TRP A 30 0.69 -19.74 -8.14
C TRP A 30 1.69 -19.78 -6.97
N VAL A 31 2.99 -19.74 -7.27
CA VAL A 31 4.05 -19.66 -6.26
C VAL A 31 3.91 -18.39 -5.41
N THR A 32 3.60 -17.25 -6.04
CA THR A 32 3.33 -15.99 -5.35
C THR A 32 2.07 -16.09 -4.49
N TYR A 33 1.01 -16.73 -4.97
CA TYR A 33 -0.21 -16.98 -4.19
C TYR A 33 0.09 -17.80 -2.94
N LYS A 34 0.70 -18.98 -3.08
CA LYS A 34 0.93 -19.91 -1.96
C LYS A 34 1.76 -19.30 -0.85
N ARG A 35 2.80 -18.54 -1.20
CA ARG A 35 3.68 -17.93 -0.19
C ARG A 35 3.14 -16.65 0.46
N THR A 36 2.11 -16.02 -0.12
CA THR A 36 1.70 -14.65 0.24
C THR A 36 0.26 -14.55 0.70
N TYR A 37 -0.67 -15.27 0.03
CA TYR A 37 -2.11 -15.09 0.20
C TYR A 37 -2.84 -16.33 0.70
N ALA A 38 -2.26 -17.52 0.51
CA ALA A 38 -2.82 -18.76 1.05
C ALA A 38 -2.64 -18.79 2.58
N ARG A 39 -3.75 -18.79 3.32
CA ARG A 39 -3.71 -18.85 4.78
C ARG A 39 -3.65 -20.27 5.29
N TRP A 40 -3.00 -20.49 6.41
CA TRP A 40 -3.06 -21.76 7.13
C TRP A 40 -4.44 -22.07 7.71
N ILE A 41 -4.86 -23.33 7.59
CA ILE A 41 -6.09 -23.91 8.10
C ILE A 41 -5.71 -24.94 9.17
N PRO A 42 -5.76 -24.59 10.47
CA PRO A 42 -5.34 -25.48 11.56
C PRO A 42 -6.02 -26.84 11.55
N GLU A 43 -7.31 -26.87 11.19
CA GLU A 43 -8.13 -28.08 11.20
C GLU A 43 -7.75 -29.07 10.09
N LEU A 44 -7.11 -28.59 9.02
CA LEU A 44 -6.70 -29.38 7.87
C LEU A 44 -5.18 -29.56 7.76
N ASP A 45 -4.40 -28.94 8.66
CA ASP A 45 -2.93 -29.00 8.69
C ASP A 45 -2.28 -28.65 7.34
N ARG A 46 -2.80 -27.60 6.68
CA ARG A 46 -2.32 -27.09 5.40
C ARG A 46 -2.72 -25.63 5.16
N THR A 47 -2.15 -24.99 4.14
CA THR A 47 -2.67 -23.71 3.64
C THR A 47 -3.87 -23.88 2.71
N GLU A 48 -4.65 -22.81 2.58
CA GLU A 48 -5.75 -22.66 1.62
C GLU A 48 -5.29 -22.99 0.19
N ASN A 49 -6.21 -23.56 -0.57
CA ASN A 49 -6.15 -23.59 -2.02
C ASN A 49 -6.91 -22.40 -2.61
N TRP A 50 -6.60 -22.05 -3.87
CA TRP A 50 -7.11 -20.81 -4.48
C TRP A 50 -8.62 -20.68 -4.41
N SER A 51 -9.36 -21.78 -4.66
CA SER A 51 -10.81 -21.81 -4.58
C SER A 51 -11.36 -21.45 -3.18
N GLU A 52 -10.65 -21.83 -2.12
CA GLU A 52 -11.01 -21.56 -0.72
C GLU A 52 -10.74 -20.10 -0.35
N THR A 53 -9.57 -19.58 -0.75
CA THR A 53 -9.23 -18.15 -0.58
C THR A 53 -10.27 -17.28 -1.28
N VAL A 54 -10.60 -17.56 -2.55
CA VAL A 54 -11.59 -16.77 -3.30
C VAL A 54 -12.98 -16.85 -2.66
N LYS A 55 -13.39 -18.04 -2.18
CA LYS A 55 -14.68 -18.23 -1.50
C LYS A 55 -14.79 -17.32 -0.29
N ARG A 56 -13.81 -17.40 0.61
CA ARG A 56 -13.78 -16.59 1.84
C ARG A 56 -13.72 -15.09 1.55
N VAL A 57 -12.95 -14.69 0.55
CA VAL A 57 -12.81 -13.28 0.14
C VAL A 57 -14.13 -12.71 -0.38
N VAL A 58 -14.82 -13.46 -1.24
CA VAL A 58 -16.11 -13.05 -1.84
C VAL A 58 -17.21 -13.02 -0.79
N GLU A 59 -17.32 -14.06 0.03
CA GLU A 59 -18.29 -14.11 1.13
C GLU A 59 -18.04 -12.99 2.15
N GLY A 60 -16.77 -12.74 2.50
CA GLY A 60 -16.39 -11.64 3.38
C GLY A 60 -16.81 -10.28 2.84
N ASN A 61 -16.74 -10.06 1.53
CA ASN A 61 -17.14 -8.80 0.91
C ASN A 61 -18.67 -8.67 0.73
N ILE A 62 -19.35 -9.68 0.20
CA ILE A 62 -20.78 -9.58 -0.11
C ILE A 62 -21.60 -9.37 1.17
N ASN A 63 -21.17 -9.98 2.29
CA ASN A 63 -21.81 -9.84 3.59
C ASN A 63 -21.58 -8.47 4.27
N LEU A 64 -20.81 -7.57 3.66
CA LEU A 64 -20.75 -6.15 4.07
C LEU A 64 -21.91 -5.32 3.51
N ASP A 65 -22.76 -5.87 2.64
CA ASP A 65 -23.95 -5.16 2.16
C ASP A 65 -24.88 -4.83 3.36
N PRO A 66 -25.13 -3.54 3.66
CA PRO A 66 -25.88 -3.15 4.84
C PRO A 66 -27.34 -3.62 4.82
N ARG A 67 -27.89 -4.00 3.65
CA ARG A 67 -29.25 -4.52 3.54
C ARG A 67 -29.41 -5.90 4.16
N LEU A 68 -28.35 -6.70 4.23
CA LEU A 68 -28.37 -8.03 4.87
C LEU A 68 -28.61 -7.97 6.39
N LYS A 69 -28.45 -6.79 6.99
CA LYS A 69 -28.72 -6.54 8.42
C LYS A 69 -30.11 -5.97 8.68
N LYS A 70 -30.94 -5.80 7.63
CA LYS A 70 -32.27 -5.22 7.74
C LYS A 70 -33.34 -6.30 7.62
N ASP A 71 -34.39 -6.16 8.40
CA ASP A 71 -35.54 -7.08 8.39
C ASP A 71 -36.43 -6.91 7.14
N ASP A 72 -36.21 -5.88 6.31
CA ASP A 72 -37.00 -5.55 5.11
C ASP A 72 -36.35 -6.01 3.78
N LEU A 73 -35.29 -6.81 3.83
CA LEU A 73 -34.65 -7.38 2.65
C LEU A 73 -35.61 -8.32 1.91
N THR A 74 -35.87 -8.06 0.63
CA THR A 74 -36.74 -8.92 -0.20
C THR A 74 -35.99 -10.13 -0.75
N ASP A 75 -36.71 -11.21 -1.06
CA ASP A 75 -36.13 -12.41 -1.68
C ASP A 75 -35.39 -12.07 -2.99
N GLU A 76 -35.97 -11.20 -3.83
CA GLU A 76 -35.33 -10.72 -5.06
C GLU A 76 -33.99 -10.01 -4.79
N GLN A 77 -33.90 -9.21 -3.72
CA GLN A 77 -32.66 -8.53 -3.34
C GLN A 77 -31.62 -9.52 -2.81
N TYR A 78 -32.05 -10.50 -2.01
CA TYR A 78 -31.18 -11.56 -1.51
C TYR A 78 -30.64 -12.41 -2.65
N ASP A 79 -31.51 -12.88 -3.55
CA ASP A 79 -31.13 -13.67 -4.73
C ASP A 79 -30.21 -12.88 -5.68
N GLY A 80 -30.45 -11.58 -5.83
CA GLY A 80 -29.56 -10.69 -6.57
C GLY A 80 -28.15 -10.62 -5.98
N LEU A 81 -28.03 -10.61 -4.65
CA LEU A 81 -26.73 -10.64 -3.97
C LEU A 81 -26.06 -12.01 -4.06
N VAL A 82 -26.82 -13.11 -3.99
CA VAL A 82 -26.30 -14.47 -4.21
C VAL A 82 -25.76 -14.61 -5.64
N LYS A 83 -26.49 -14.12 -6.64
CA LYS A 83 -26.02 -14.09 -8.03
C LYS A 83 -24.74 -13.28 -8.16
N GLU A 84 -24.70 -12.07 -7.58
CA GLU A 84 -23.51 -11.22 -7.62
C GLU A 84 -22.30 -11.89 -6.94
N ALA A 85 -22.49 -12.60 -5.83
CA ALA A 85 -21.43 -13.35 -5.18
C ALA A 85 -20.88 -14.45 -6.11
N LYS A 86 -21.75 -15.17 -6.82
CA LYS A 86 -21.34 -16.18 -7.81
C LYS A 86 -20.56 -15.57 -8.98
N ASP A 87 -21.03 -14.45 -9.51
CA ASP A 87 -20.35 -13.76 -10.62
C ASP A 87 -18.98 -13.23 -10.18
N LEU A 88 -18.91 -12.62 -9.00
CA LEU A 88 -17.67 -12.13 -8.41
C LEU A 88 -16.68 -13.28 -8.13
N TYR A 89 -17.17 -14.44 -7.65
CA TYR A 89 -16.33 -15.63 -7.47
C TYR A 89 -15.71 -16.07 -8.79
N LYS A 90 -16.51 -16.20 -9.85
CA LYS A 90 -16.01 -16.57 -11.19
C LYS A 90 -14.97 -15.58 -11.71
N LEU A 91 -15.22 -14.28 -11.54
CA LEU A 91 -14.32 -13.21 -11.99
C LEU A 91 -12.96 -13.28 -11.28
N VAL A 92 -12.97 -13.41 -9.95
CA VAL A 92 -11.75 -13.46 -9.15
C VAL A 92 -11.03 -14.80 -9.30
N TYR A 93 -11.76 -15.91 -9.31
CA TYR A 93 -11.20 -17.25 -9.49
C TYR A 93 -10.45 -17.38 -10.82
N GLY A 94 -11.00 -16.83 -11.90
CA GLY A 94 -10.35 -16.78 -13.22
C GLY A 94 -9.14 -15.85 -13.31
N LEU A 95 -8.83 -15.08 -12.26
CA LEU A 95 -7.84 -13.99 -12.26
C LEU A 95 -8.09 -12.91 -13.32
N ALA A 96 -9.35 -12.74 -13.74
CA ALA A 96 -9.78 -11.65 -14.61
C ALA A 96 -9.79 -10.30 -13.89
N ALA A 97 -10.01 -10.35 -12.57
CA ALA A 97 -9.87 -9.23 -11.67
C ALA A 97 -9.55 -9.74 -10.26
N THR A 98 -9.15 -8.86 -9.36
CA THR A 98 -8.84 -9.23 -7.97
C THR A 98 -8.98 -8.01 -7.07
N PRO A 99 -9.42 -8.19 -5.81
CA PRO A 99 -9.27 -7.14 -4.83
C PRO A 99 -7.79 -6.94 -4.49
N SER A 100 -7.49 -5.94 -3.67
CA SER A 100 -6.12 -5.71 -3.20
C SER A 100 -5.53 -6.95 -2.49
N GLY A 101 -4.20 -7.09 -2.50
CA GLY A 101 -3.53 -8.18 -1.76
C GLY A 101 -3.92 -8.26 -0.28
N ARG A 102 -4.26 -7.11 0.34
CA ARG A 102 -4.82 -7.09 1.70
C ARG A 102 -6.12 -7.85 1.80
N ASN A 103 -7.02 -7.62 0.85
CA ASN A 103 -8.33 -8.26 0.85
C ASN A 103 -8.20 -9.75 0.57
N LEU A 104 -7.30 -10.18 -0.33
CA LEU A 104 -7.00 -11.60 -0.55
C LEU A 104 -6.58 -12.28 0.76
N TRP A 105 -5.75 -11.62 1.57
CA TRP A 105 -5.31 -12.17 2.85
C TRP A 105 -6.39 -12.09 3.94
N ILE A 106 -7.16 -11.00 4.05
CA ILE A 106 -7.96 -10.67 5.23
C ILE A 106 -9.48 -10.79 5.06
N SER A 107 -10.05 -10.58 3.88
CA SER A 107 -11.51 -10.50 3.68
C SER A 107 -12.19 -11.82 4.05
N GLY A 108 -13.14 -11.80 5.02
CA GLY A 108 -13.82 -13.00 5.53
C GLY A 108 -13.06 -13.78 6.60
N THR A 109 -11.97 -13.23 7.15
CA THR A 109 -11.30 -13.80 8.34
C THR A 109 -11.95 -13.33 9.64
N GLN A 110 -11.74 -14.08 10.73
CA GLN A 110 -12.01 -13.61 12.10
C GLN A 110 -11.21 -12.35 12.49
N TYR A 111 -10.07 -12.09 11.83
CA TYR A 111 -9.33 -10.83 12.03
C TYR A 111 -10.14 -9.63 11.56
N GLN A 112 -10.65 -9.71 10.33
CA GLN A 112 -11.46 -8.65 9.71
C GLN A 112 -12.71 -8.31 10.53
N HIS A 113 -13.31 -9.30 11.19
CA HIS A 113 -14.51 -9.07 12.00
C HIS A 113 -14.22 -8.32 13.31
N ARG A 114 -13.02 -8.48 13.87
CA ARG A 114 -12.67 -7.93 15.21
C ARG A 114 -11.86 -6.64 15.16
N ASN A 115 -11.20 -6.35 14.04
CA ASN A 115 -10.30 -5.20 13.91
C ASN A 115 -10.86 -4.24 12.86
N GLY A 116 -11.05 -2.98 13.25
CA GLY A 116 -11.35 -1.93 12.28
C GLY A 116 -10.19 -1.73 11.31
N ASP A 117 -10.45 -1.04 10.22
CA ASP A 117 -9.48 -0.63 9.20
C ASP A 117 -8.89 -1.80 8.36
N ALA A 118 -9.16 -3.06 8.72
CA ALA A 118 -8.46 -4.24 8.25
C ALA A 118 -8.52 -4.47 6.72
N LEU A 119 -9.57 -3.99 6.05
CA LEU A 119 -9.78 -4.11 4.61
C LEU A 119 -9.12 -3.01 3.78
N ASN A 120 -8.56 -1.98 4.43
CA ASN A 120 -7.90 -0.85 3.79
C ASN A 120 -6.40 -0.89 4.07
N ASN A 121 -5.60 -0.74 3.02
CA ASN A 121 -4.15 -0.96 3.12
C ASN A 121 -3.34 0.34 3.17
N CYS A 122 -3.87 1.47 2.70
CA CYS A 122 -3.13 2.71 2.70
C CYS A 122 -3.99 3.88 3.17
N TRP A 123 -3.36 4.91 3.71
CA TRP A 123 -4.00 6.04 4.37
C TRP A 123 -3.27 7.35 4.07
N PHE A 124 -3.91 8.46 4.42
CA PHE A 124 -3.27 9.76 4.49
C PHE A 124 -3.57 10.48 5.80
N ILE A 125 -2.59 11.20 6.38
CA ILE A 125 -2.80 12.05 7.56
C ILE A 125 -2.00 13.36 7.46
N ALA A 126 -2.59 14.47 7.89
CA ALA A 126 -1.90 15.74 7.94
C ALA A 126 -1.18 15.96 9.28
N ILE A 127 0.11 16.32 9.25
CA ILE A 127 0.92 16.48 10.47
C ILE A 127 0.69 17.87 11.08
N ARG A 128 -0.36 17.97 11.89
CA ARG A 128 -0.75 19.14 12.68
C ARG A 128 -1.47 18.67 13.96
N PRO A 129 -1.57 19.48 15.02
CA PRO A 129 -2.34 19.08 16.21
C PRO A 129 -3.78 18.76 15.84
N GLN A 130 -4.28 17.61 16.29
CA GLN A 130 -5.61 17.10 15.98
C GLN A 130 -6.22 16.43 17.22
N LYS A 131 -7.54 16.30 17.24
CA LYS A 131 -8.26 15.56 18.29
C LYS A 131 -8.33 14.08 17.94
N TYR A 132 -8.25 13.21 18.94
CA TYR A 132 -8.49 11.78 18.75
C TYR A 132 -9.96 11.48 18.47
N GLY A 133 -10.90 12.26 19.03
CA GLY A 133 -12.33 12.05 18.85
C GLY A 133 -12.85 10.81 19.56
N ASN A 134 -14.00 10.29 19.12
CA ASN A 134 -14.52 8.99 19.60
C ASN A 134 -13.82 7.81 18.92
N SER A 135 -12.49 7.78 18.91
CA SER A 135 -11.71 6.70 18.30
C SER A 135 -11.49 5.52 19.24
N HIS A 136 -11.07 4.37 18.69
CA HIS A 136 -10.69 3.21 19.48
C HIS A 136 -9.49 3.50 20.41
N ILE A 137 -8.51 4.25 19.90
CA ILE A 137 -7.34 4.71 20.65
C ILE A 137 -7.59 6.16 21.08
N VAL A 138 -7.56 6.40 22.40
CA VAL A 138 -7.58 7.74 23.00
C VAL A 138 -6.71 7.70 24.26
N PRO A 139 -5.62 8.49 24.36
CA PRO A 139 -4.85 8.60 25.59
C PRO A 139 -5.73 9.07 26.75
N SER A 140 -5.63 8.39 27.91
CA SER A 140 -6.53 8.60 29.06
C SER A 140 -6.48 10.01 29.66
N TYR A 141 -5.36 10.72 29.46
CA TYR A 141 -5.16 12.10 29.91
C TYR A 141 -5.81 13.16 28.99
N LEU A 142 -6.32 12.78 27.82
CA LEU A 142 -6.93 13.70 26.86
C LEU A 142 -8.46 13.69 26.96
N GLN A 143 -9.06 14.87 26.85
CA GLN A 143 -10.47 14.95 26.46
C GLN A 143 -10.61 14.61 24.98
N LYS A 144 -11.76 14.00 24.60
CA LYS A 144 -11.97 13.50 23.23
C LYS A 144 -11.85 14.58 22.15
N ASP A 145 -12.18 15.82 22.47
CA ASP A 145 -12.13 16.98 21.59
C ASP A 145 -10.88 17.86 21.76
N GLN A 146 -10.01 17.52 22.71
CA GLN A 146 -8.74 18.21 22.93
C GLN A 146 -7.77 17.95 21.77
N LEU A 147 -7.16 19.01 21.25
CA LEU A 147 -6.11 18.90 20.26
C LEU A 147 -4.82 18.42 20.92
N ALA A 148 -4.15 17.46 20.30
CA ALA A 148 -2.86 16.95 20.73
C ALA A 148 -1.90 16.87 19.55
N VAL A 149 -0.63 17.18 19.79
CA VAL A 149 0.43 17.05 18.77
C VAL A 149 0.65 15.58 18.42
N SER A 150 0.49 14.67 19.39
CA SER A 150 0.67 13.23 19.20
C SER A 150 -0.34 12.59 18.23
N MET A 151 -1.53 13.17 18.03
CA MET A 151 -2.62 12.49 17.32
C MET A 151 -2.26 12.03 15.89
N PRO A 152 -1.75 12.89 14.98
CA PRO A 152 -1.40 12.44 13.64
C PRO A 152 -0.28 11.39 13.62
N PHE A 153 0.69 11.48 14.55
CA PHE A 153 1.76 10.48 14.69
C PHE A 153 1.23 9.15 15.22
N SER A 154 0.25 9.18 16.13
CA SER A 154 -0.42 8.01 16.66
C SER A 154 -1.30 7.32 15.63
N PHE A 155 -2.01 8.10 14.80
CA PHE A 155 -2.72 7.56 13.64
C PHE A 155 -1.75 6.83 12.69
N MET A 156 -0.64 7.47 12.34
CA MET A 156 0.36 6.86 11.47
C MET A 156 0.96 5.59 12.08
N PHE A 157 1.35 5.64 13.35
CA PHE A 157 1.91 4.49 14.05
C PHE A 157 0.93 3.31 14.08
N ASP A 158 -0.34 3.58 14.39
CA ASP A 158 -1.39 2.57 14.38
C ASP A 158 -1.59 1.92 13.01
N GLN A 159 -1.73 2.74 11.96
CA GLN A 159 -1.96 2.23 10.60
C GLN A 159 -0.76 1.46 10.04
N LEU A 160 0.47 1.88 10.38
CA LEU A 160 1.69 1.14 10.04
C LEU A 160 1.75 -0.21 10.78
N MET A 161 1.42 -0.25 12.08
CA MET A 161 1.35 -1.47 12.88
C MET A 161 0.26 -2.45 12.39
N LYS A 162 -0.81 -1.93 11.79
CA LYS A 162 -1.83 -2.71 11.06
C LYS A 162 -1.36 -3.23 9.70
N GLY A 163 -0.07 -3.04 9.35
CA GLY A 163 0.54 -3.46 8.10
C GLY A 163 0.13 -2.59 6.91
N GLY A 164 -0.36 -1.37 7.16
CA GLY A 164 -0.73 -0.40 6.14
C GLY A 164 0.43 0.53 5.76
N GLY A 165 0.23 1.31 4.69
CA GLY A 165 1.10 2.43 4.33
C GLY A 165 0.44 3.78 4.61
N VAL A 166 1.21 4.79 4.97
CA VAL A 166 0.68 6.11 5.36
C VAL A 166 1.41 7.21 4.60
N GLY A 167 0.67 7.96 3.77
CA GLY A 167 1.14 9.25 3.29
C GLY A 167 0.90 10.30 4.38
N PHE A 168 1.84 11.20 4.61
CA PHE A 168 1.67 12.25 5.58
C PHE A 168 2.19 13.60 5.09
N SER A 169 1.55 14.68 5.53
CA SER A 169 1.83 16.02 5.00
C SER A 169 2.45 16.93 6.05
N VAL A 170 3.67 17.40 5.76
CA VAL A 170 4.43 18.41 6.51
C VAL A 170 4.52 19.74 5.73
N VAL A 171 3.55 20.00 4.84
CA VAL A 171 3.50 21.24 4.06
C VAL A 171 3.45 22.48 4.98
N PRO A 172 3.85 23.66 4.49
CA PRO A 172 3.93 24.88 5.32
C PRO A 172 2.63 25.25 6.04
N SER A 173 1.45 24.96 5.47
CA SER A 173 0.17 25.23 6.14
C SER A 173 -0.04 24.37 7.39
N ASN A 174 0.47 23.15 7.41
CA ASN A 174 0.44 22.29 8.59
C ASN A 174 1.47 22.74 9.64
N MET A 175 2.71 23.03 9.21
CA MET A 175 3.77 23.48 10.11
C MET A 175 3.45 24.80 10.81
N LYS A 176 2.69 25.70 10.16
CA LYS A 176 2.17 26.93 10.80
C LYS A 176 1.31 26.65 12.04
N LEU A 177 0.58 25.53 12.04
CA LEU A 177 -0.31 25.11 13.12
C LEU A 177 0.43 24.39 14.25
N MET A 178 1.69 24.01 14.07
CA MET A 178 2.48 23.44 15.14
C MET A 178 2.74 24.48 16.24
N PRO A 179 2.54 24.11 17.52
CA PRO A 179 2.90 24.96 18.64
C PRO A 179 4.42 25.02 18.81
N VAL A 180 4.86 25.93 19.66
CA VAL A 180 6.23 25.91 20.19
C VAL A 180 6.37 24.70 21.11
N VAL A 181 7.52 24.02 21.08
CA VAL A 181 7.85 22.99 22.05
C VAL A 181 8.15 23.66 23.38
N ASP A 182 7.31 23.44 24.38
CA ASP A 182 7.31 24.19 25.64
C ASP A 182 8.33 23.63 26.63
N ASN A 183 8.43 22.31 26.72
CA ASN A 183 9.15 21.62 27.79
C ASN A 183 10.19 20.67 27.21
N ALA A 184 11.38 20.67 27.82
CA ALA A 184 12.29 19.53 27.70
C ALA A 184 11.78 18.39 28.59
N VAL A 185 11.75 17.17 28.06
CA VAL A 185 11.30 15.97 28.78
C VAL A 185 12.50 15.10 29.15
N ASN A 186 12.57 14.77 30.43
CA ASN A 186 13.45 13.75 30.97
C ASN A 186 12.75 12.39 30.82
N LEU A 187 13.07 11.67 29.74
CA LEU A 187 12.48 10.37 29.48
C LEU A 187 13.25 9.27 30.22
N THR A 188 12.52 8.47 30.99
CA THR A 188 13.00 7.19 31.55
C THR A 188 12.17 6.04 31.00
N VAL A 189 12.83 5.00 30.49
CA VAL A 189 12.19 3.76 30.06
C VAL A 189 12.56 2.66 31.03
N LEU A 190 11.57 2.08 31.71
CA LEU A 190 11.78 1.06 32.75
C LEU A 190 11.55 -0.35 32.22
N ILE A 191 12.32 -1.30 32.74
CA ILE A 191 12.17 -2.74 32.48
C ILE A 191 12.41 -3.52 33.78
N GLY A 192 11.50 -4.41 34.14
CA GLY A 192 11.63 -5.31 35.28
C GLY A 192 12.45 -6.58 34.96
N LYS A 193 13.17 -7.09 35.95
CA LYS A 193 14.02 -8.31 35.84
C LYS A 193 13.24 -9.56 35.47
N GLU A 194 11.93 -9.56 35.68
CA GLU A 194 11.02 -10.62 35.26
C GLU A 194 10.81 -10.69 33.74
N SER A 195 11.14 -9.64 32.99
CA SER A 195 10.98 -9.64 31.54
C SER A 195 12.04 -10.49 30.85
N ALA A 196 11.62 -11.35 29.94
CA ALA A 196 12.53 -12.09 29.08
C ALA A 196 13.35 -11.19 28.13
N ALA A 197 12.98 -9.91 27.99
CA ALA A 197 13.70 -8.92 27.21
C ALA A 197 14.62 -8.02 28.07
N TYR A 198 14.82 -8.33 29.36
CA TYR A 198 15.54 -7.46 30.30
C TYR A 198 16.94 -7.06 29.81
N ASP A 199 17.82 -8.04 29.57
CA ASP A 199 19.22 -7.76 29.20
C ASP A 199 19.34 -6.95 27.91
N ASP A 200 18.55 -7.32 26.89
CA ASP A 200 18.50 -6.61 25.60
C ASP A 200 17.98 -5.18 25.77
N SER A 201 17.02 -4.95 26.68
CA SER A 201 16.42 -3.64 26.94
C SER A 201 17.38 -2.73 27.70
N ILE A 202 18.08 -3.25 28.71
CA ILE A 202 19.12 -2.51 29.44
C ILE A 202 20.24 -2.10 28.47
N ALA A 203 20.68 -3.01 27.59
CA ALA A 203 21.68 -2.69 26.57
C ALA A 203 21.22 -1.61 25.57
N ALA A 204 19.90 -1.46 25.38
CA ALA A 204 19.29 -0.44 24.53
C ALA A 204 19.02 0.91 25.25
N GLY A 205 19.34 1.01 26.55
CA GLY A 205 19.21 2.24 27.34
C GLY A 205 18.01 2.28 28.29
N ALA A 206 17.27 1.18 28.46
CA ALA A 206 16.30 1.08 29.56
C ALA A 206 17.01 1.01 30.93
N ILE A 207 16.27 1.33 31.98
CA ILE A 207 16.73 1.29 33.37
C ILE A 207 15.96 0.19 34.12
N ASP A 208 16.62 -0.48 35.05
CA ASP A 208 15.97 -1.44 35.93
C ASP A 208 14.86 -0.77 36.74
N ARG A 209 13.65 -1.33 36.64
CA ARG A 209 12.46 -0.75 37.28
C ARG A 209 12.62 -0.67 38.79
N ASP A 210 13.11 -1.73 39.42
CA ASP A 210 13.14 -1.82 40.88
C ASP A 210 14.24 -0.91 41.46
N ASP A 211 15.40 -0.84 40.79
CA ASP A 211 16.48 0.08 41.16
C ASP A 211 16.03 1.55 41.00
N TRP A 212 15.30 1.90 39.93
CA TRP A 212 14.77 3.25 39.74
C TRP A 212 13.73 3.63 40.81
N LEU A 213 12.78 2.73 41.10
CA LEU A 213 11.75 2.91 42.12
C LEU A 213 12.31 3.00 43.54
N ALA A 214 13.51 2.48 43.80
CA ALA A 214 14.17 2.62 45.09
C ALA A 214 14.62 4.07 45.39
N GLU A 215 14.88 4.86 44.34
CA GLU A 215 15.43 6.22 44.45
C GLU A 215 14.43 7.32 44.03
N HIS A 216 13.33 6.96 43.37
CA HIS A 216 12.38 7.90 42.78
C HIS A 216 10.91 7.59 43.15
N ASP A 217 10.09 8.64 43.20
CA ASP A 217 8.64 8.52 43.41
C ASP A 217 7.88 8.64 42.09
N ILE A 218 7.39 7.51 41.57
CA ILE A 218 6.67 7.43 40.31
C ILE A 218 5.40 8.29 40.28
N SER A 219 4.80 8.59 41.43
CA SER A 219 3.57 9.40 41.52
C SER A 219 3.79 10.87 41.16
N THR A 220 5.06 11.32 41.15
CA THR A 220 5.44 12.68 40.76
C THR A 220 5.78 12.79 39.26
N THR A 221 5.65 11.70 38.51
CA THR A 221 6.00 11.61 37.09
C THR A 221 4.78 11.41 36.21
N ARG A 222 4.94 11.70 34.92
CA ARG A 222 3.98 11.24 33.90
C ARG A 222 4.30 9.78 33.57
N HIS A 223 3.67 8.87 34.29
CA HIS A 223 3.90 7.44 34.16
C HIS A 223 2.88 6.75 33.25
N TYR A 224 3.35 5.84 32.39
CA TYR A 224 2.52 4.89 31.67
C TYR A 224 3.16 3.49 31.64
N GLU A 225 2.43 2.50 32.13
CA GLU A 225 2.77 1.08 32.00
C GLU A 225 2.19 0.57 30.67
N LEU A 226 3.06 0.15 29.75
CA LEU A 226 2.64 -0.24 28.41
C LEU A 226 2.05 -1.65 28.44
N PRO A 227 0.78 -1.83 28.06
CA PRO A 227 0.26 -3.17 27.81
C PRO A 227 0.92 -3.75 26.55
N ASP A 228 1.00 -5.08 26.49
CA ASP A 228 1.56 -5.84 25.35
C ASP A 228 0.63 -5.88 24.12
N THR A 229 0.23 -4.68 23.65
CA THR A 229 -0.70 -4.49 22.54
C THR A 229 -0.20 -3.37 21.62
N ARG A 230 -0.76 -3.35 20.39
CA ARG A 230 -0.52 -2.27 19.43
C ARG A 230 -0.90 -0.91 20.02
N GLU A 231 -2.02 -0.84 20.73
CA GLU A 231 -2.51 0.37 21.38
C GLU A 231 -1.55 0.86 22.46
N GLY A 232 -0.95 -0.05 23.23
CA GLY A 232 0.05 0.29 24.26
C GLY A 232 1.28 0.99 23.67
N TRP A 233 1.78 0.51 22.53
CA TRP A 233 2.89 1.14 21.82
C TRP A 233 2.54 2.56 21.35
N VAL A 234 1.35 2.72 20.77
CA VAL A 234 0.85 4.01 20.29
C VAL A 234 0.67 5.01 21.44
N ILE A 235 0.04 4.60 22.53
CA ILE A 235 -0.23 5.46 23.69
C ILE A 235 1.07 5.79 24.45
N GLY A 236 2.04 4.87 24.51
CA GLY A 236 3.37 5.16 25.06
C GLY A 236 4.07 6.29 24.30
N ASN A 237 4.07 6.23 22.97
CA ASN A 237 4.62 7.31 22.14
C ASN A 237 3.85 8.63 22.32
N ALA A 238 2.52 8.57 22.39
CA ALA A 238 1.69 9.75 22.61
C ALA A 238 1.99 10.44 23.95
N ASN A 239 2.16 9.65 25.03
CA ASN A 239 2.52 10.16 26.36
C ASN A 239 3.81 10.99 26.33
N MET A 240 4.84 10.48 25.66
CA MET A 240 6.12 11.17 25.53
C MET A 240 6.00 12.43 24.67
N ILE A 241 5.36 12.35 23.49
CA ILE A 241 5.20 13.52 22.61
C ILE A 241 4.41 14.63 23.31
N ASP A 242 3.26 14.30 23.90
CA ASP A 242 2.35 15.29 24.47
C ASP A 242 2.87 15.93 25.77
N ALA A 243 3.84 15.31 26.45
CA ALA A 243 4.51 15.91 27.62
C ALA A 243 5.33 17.16 27.26
N HIS A 244 5.76 17.30 26.00
CA HIS A 244 6.53 18.46 25.55
C HIS A 244 5.68 19.73 25.39
N PHE A 245 4.35 19.64 25.48
CA PHE A 245 3.43 20.75 25.22
C PHE A 245 2.52 21.04 26.42
N ASN A 246 2.46 22.28 26.86
CA ASN A 246 1.68 22.71 28.03
C ASN A 246 0.17 22.48 27.87
N SER A 247 -0.32 22.44 26.62
CA SER A 247 -1.73 22.17 26.32
C SER A 247 -2.19 20.75 26.67
N THR A 248 -1.25 19.83 26.87
CA THR A 248 -1.49 18.40 27.10
C THR A 248 -0.66 17.84 28.25
N ASN A 249 -0.02 18.71 29.03
CA ASN A 249 0.86 18.33 30.12
C ASN A 249 0.61 19.20 31.36
N ASP A 250 0.31 18.56 32.49
CA ASP A 250 0.02 19.22 33.76
C ASP A 250 1.31 19.59 34.54
N GLY A 251 2.37 19.98 33.82
CA GLY A 251 3.64 20.45 34.40
C GLY A 251 4.67 19.35 34.73
N PHE A 252 4.46 18.12 34.28
CA PHE A 252 5.44 17.04 34.46
C PHE A 252 6.67 17.23 33.56
N LYS A 253 7.87 17.15 34.14
CA LYS A 253 9.14 17.15 33.38
C LYS A 253 9.67 15.75 33.14
N ASP A 254 9.42 14.86 34.08
CA ASP A 254 9.87 13.48 34.04
C ASP A 254 8.72 12.60 33.48
N VAL A 255 9.02 11.88 32.40
CA VAL A 255 8.11 10.92 31.77
C VAL A 255 8.70 9.53 31.95
N VAL A 256 7.90 8.62 32.50
CA VAL A 256 8.32 7.25 32.81
C VAL A 256 7.46 6.28 32.01
N LEU A 257 8.09 5.52 31.12
CA LEU A 257 7.44 4.49 30.32
C LEU A 257 7.90 3.12 30.77
N ASP A 258 7.03 2.32 31.37
CA ASP A 258 7.35 0.97 31.81
C ASP A 258 6.98 -0.04 30.71
N ILE A 259 8.00 -0.71 30.16
CA ILE A 259 7.88 -1.67 29.06
C ILE A 259 7.98 -3.13 29.53
N THR A 260 7.93 -3.39 30.84
CA THR A 260 8.13 -4.73 31.43
C THR A 260 7.23 -5.79 30.81
N ASN A 261 5.99 -5.43 30.50
CA ASN A 261 5.00 -6.35 29.95
C ASN A 261 5.18 -6.63 28.44
N ILE A 262 6.02 -5.88 27.73
CA ILE A 262 6.19 -6.07 26.28
C ILE A 262 6.91 -7.40 26.00
N ARG A 263 6.29 -8.24 25.16
CA ARG A 263 6.80 -9.56 24.80
C ARG A 263 8.22 -9.51 24.21
N ALA A 264 9.02 -10.54 24.46
CA ALA A 264 10.40 -10.60 24.01
C ALA A 264 10.52 -10.92 22.50
N LYS A 265 11.74 -10.73 21.98
CA LYS A 265 12.07 -11.05 20.59
C LYS A 265 11.87 -12.53 20.31
N GLY A 266 11.26 -12.85 19.18
CA GLY A 266 10.99 -14.25 18.79
C GLY A 266 9.66 -14.79 19.32
N GLU A 267 9.03 -14.14 20.29
CA GLU A 267 7.69 -14.51 20.74
C GLU A 267 6.66 -14.27 19.63
N LYS A 268 5.59 -15.07 19.58
CA LYS A 268 4.59 -14.95 18.50
C LYS A 268 3.85 -13.61 18.59
N ILE A 269 3.65 -12.96 17.44
CA ILE A 269 2.69 -11.84 17.34
C ILE A 269 1.32 -12.46 17.09
N LYS A 270 0.39 -12.26 18.03
CA LYS A 270 -0.95 -12.85 17.88
C LYS A 270 -1.64 -12.22 16.67
N GLY A 271 -2.00 -13.09 15.73
CA GLY A 271 -2.74 -12.76 14.53
C GLY A 271 -1.93 -12.24 13.36
N PHE A 272 -0.73 -11.69 13.53
CA PHE A 272 0.19 -11.37 12.43
C PHE A 272 1.04 -12.63 12.16
N GLY A 273 1.23 -13.05 10.90
CA GLY A 273 2.22 -14.07 10.57
C GLY A 273 3.63 -13.58 10.89
N GLY A 274 4.26 -14.10 11.95
CA GLY A 274 5.61 -13.69 12.33
C GLY A 274 5.87 -13.74 13.84
N THR A 275 7.06 -13.27 14.20
CA THR A 275 7.52 -13.16 15.59
C THR A 275 7.75 -11.69 15.98
N ALA A 276 7.65 -11.37 17.26
CA ALA A 276 7.86 -10.05 17.80
C ALA A 276 9.33 -9.65 17.71
N SER A 277 9.57 -8.36 17.58
CA SER A 277 10.91 -7.78 17.59
C SER A 277 11.55 -7.71 18.98
N GLY A 278 10.74 -7.89 20.03
CA GLY A 278 11.08 -7.40 21.37
C GLY A 278 10.91 -5.88 21.47
N PRO A 279 11.07 -5.32 22.68
CA PRO A 279 10.88 -3.89 22.94
C PRO A 279 12.04 -3.00 22.46
N VAL A 280 13.21 -3.55 22.12
CA VAL A 280 14.41 -2.76 21.75
C VAL A 280 14.15 -1.68 20.69
N PRO A 281 13.48 -1.96 19.55
CA PRO A 281 13.19 -0.92 18.58
C PRO A 281 12.31 0.21 19.14
N LEU A 282 11.37 -0.13 20.03
CA LEU A 282 10.49 0.85 20.67
C LEU A 282 11.26 1.76 21.64
N ILE A 283 12.21 1.20 22.40
CA ILE A 283 13.10 1.96 23.29
C ILE A 283 13.89 3.00 22.49
N GLN A 284 14.53 2.56 21.40
CA GLN A 284 15.30 3.44 20.52
C GLN A 284 14.43 4.55 19.92
N MET A 285 13.23 4.20 19.47
CA MET A 285 12.27 5.19 18.95
C MET A 285 11.92 6.27 19.97
N PHE A 286 11.65 5.88 21.22
CA PHE A 286 11.29 6.85 22.25
C PHE A 286 12.43 7.82 22.52
N PHE A 287 13.67 7.34 22.65
CA PHE A 287 14.82 8.21 22.86
C PHE A 287 15.11 9.10 21.63
N ASP A 288 15.09 8.55 20.42
CA ASP A 288 15.35 9.30 19.19
C ASP A 288 14.30 10.41 18.97
N ILE A 289 13.01 10.14 19.21
CA ILE A 289 11.95 11.15 19.08
C ILE A 289 12.03 12.19 20.21
N ASN A 290 12.32 11.75 21.44
CA ASN A 290 12.50 12.65 22.57
C ASN A 290 13.69 13.61 22.34
N GLU A 291 14.77 13.15 21.71
CA GLU A 291 15.89 13.98 21.29
C GLU A 291 15.44 15.06 20.29
N VAL A 292 14.73 14.69 19.22
CA VAL A 292 14.19 15.63 18.23
C VAL A 292 13.33 16.73 18.89
N LEU A 293 12.45 16.34 19.82
CA LEU A 293 11.59 17.28 20.52
C LEU A 293 12.38 18.17 21.50
N ASN A 294 13.31 17.60 22.27
CA ASN A 294 14.15 18.34 23.20
C ASN A 294 15.06 19.36 22.52
N GLU A 295 15.62 19.04 21.35
CA GLU A 295 16.41 19.99 20.55
C GLU A 295 15.58 21.18 20.02
N ALA A 296 14.26 20.99 19.89
CA ALA A 296 13.32 21.99 19.42
C ALA A 296 12.70 22.84 20.55
N VAL A 297 13.09 22.66 21.82
CA VAL A 297 12.56 23.44 22.95
C VAL A 297 12.72 24.95 22.72
N GLY A 298 11.62 25.68 22.93
CA GLY A 298 11.53 27.12 22.66
C GLY A 298 11.37 27.49 21.18
N LYS A 299 11.28 26.51 20.28
CA LYS A 299 11.04 26.69 18.83
C LYS A 299 9.83 25.88 18.37
N LYS A 300 9.33 26.19 17.18
CA LYS A 300 8.35 25.34 16.50
C LYS A 300 9.09 24.21 15.77
N LEU A 301 8.48 23.03 15.72
CA LEU A 301 8.96 21.93 14.90
C LEU A 301 8.94 22.32 13.41
N THR A 302 10.01 21.94 12.71
CA THR A 302 10.15 22.11 11.26
C THR A 302 9.51 20.92 10.51
N SER A 303 9.42 21.05 9.19
CA SER A 303 9.04 19.96 8.29
C SER A 303 9.99 18.77 8.40
N VAL A 304 11.29 19.04 8.58
CA VAL A 304 12.33 18.03 8.78
C VAL A 304 12.15 17.31 10.11
N ASP A 305 11.92 18.03 11.20
CA ASP A 305 11.71 17.42 12.53
C ASP A 305 10.49 16.49 12.51
N CYS A 306 9.36 16.97 11.97
CA CYS A 306 8.14 16.17 11.87
C CYS A 306 8.31 14.95 10.94
N THR A 307 9.11 15.08 9.88
CA THR A 307 9.40 13.95 8.98
C THR A 307 10.35 12.95 9.64
N ASP A 308 11.37 13.41 10.38
CA ASP A 308 12.27 12.56 11.15
C ASP A 308 11.48 11.77 12.21
N MET A 309 10.56 12.41 12.95
CA MET A 309 9.65 11.73 13.88
C MET A 309 8.81 10.63 13.19
N GLY A 310 8.26 10.93 12.01
CA GLY A 310 7.50 9.93 11.26
C GLY A 310 8.35 8.77 10.78
N ASN A 311 9.53 9.05 10.25
CA ASN A 311 10.47 8.04 9.79
C ASN A 311 11.00 7.15 10.93
N LEU A 312 11.17 7.70 12.14
CA LEU A 312 11.52 6.92 13.33
C LEU A 312 10.40 5.94 13.72
N ILE A 313 9.14 6.36 13.59
CA ILE A 313 7.99 5.46 13.75
C ILE A 313 8.03 4.35 12.69
N GLY A 314 8.22 4.70 11.41
CA GLY A 314 8.34 3.73 10.32
C GLY A 314 9.47 2.72 10.53
N LYS A 315 10.67 3.19 10.88
CA LYS A 315 11.84 2.37 11.24
C LYS A 315 11.49 1.35 12.33
N THR A 316 10.78 1.81 13.36
CA THR A 316 10.39 0.99 14.51
C THR A 316 9.42 -0.11 14.11
N VAL A 317 8.44 0.20 13.27
CA VAL A 317 7.48 -0.78 12.76
C VAL A 317 8.17 -1.82 11.86
N VAL A 318 9.14 -1.40 11.04
CA VAL A 318 9.94 -2.33 10.22
C VAL A 318 10.75 -3.30 11.07
N ALA A 319 11.45 -2.77 12.07
CA ALA A 319 12.18 -3.58 13.03
C ALA A 319 11.22 -4.48 13.85
N GLY A 320 10.00 -4.00 14.08
CA GLY A 320 8.82 -4.65 14.66
C GLY A 320 8.26 -5.87 13.91
N ASN A 321 8.98 -6.39 12.93
CA ASN A 321 8.63 -7.53 12.09
C ASN A 321 7.48 -7.28 11.07
N VAL A 322 7.10 -6.03 10.85
CA VAL A 322 6.30 -5.65 9.66
C VAL A 322 7.28 -5.43 8.51
N ARG A 323 7.34 -6.38 7.56
CA ARG A 323 8.42 -6.48 6.54
C ARG A 323 8.77 -5.17 5.80
N ARG A 324 7.83 -4.22 5.67
CA ARG A 324 8.04 -2.84 5.18
C ARG A 324 6.99 -1.89 5.77
N SER A 325 7.41 -0.82 6.46
CA SER A 325 6.61 0.40 6.53
C SER A 325 6.65 1.05 5.16
N ALA A 326 5.51 1.57 4.70
CA ALA A 326 5.43 2.31 3.44
C ALA A 326 4.94 3.71 3.76
N GLU A 327 5.86 4.67 3.73
CA GLU A 327 5.55 6.06 4.02
C GLU A 327 5.80 6.95 2.80
N LEU A 328 4.98 7.99 2.68
CA LEU A 328 5.27 9.13 1.80
C LEU A 328 5.21 10.41 2.61
N ALA A 329 6.32 11.14 2.67
CA ALA A 329 6.36 12.47 3.28
C ALA A 329 6.06 13.52 2.20
N LEU A 330 5.02 14.33 2.39
CA LEU A 330 4.64 15.41 1.49
C LEU A 330 5.01 16.77 2.09
N GLY A 331 6.04 17.41 1.55
CA GLY A 331 6.55 18.70 2.01
C GLY A 331 6.27 19.88 1.07
N GLY A 332 6.75 21.06 1.45
CA GLY A 332 6.64 22.26 0.61
C GLY A 332 7.64 22.24 -0.56
N SER A 333 7.19 22.68 -1.74
CA SER A 333 8.05 22.76 -2.95
C SER A 333 9.12 23.85 -2.93
N THR A 334 9.13 24.68 -1.89
CA THR A 334 10.16 25.72 -1.64
C THR A 334 10.93 25.49 -0.33
N ASP A 335 10.76 24.33 0.29
CA ASP A 335 11.43 23.95 1.54
C ASP A 335 12.68 23.13 1.21
N ASP A 336 13.80 23.84 1.01
CA ASP A 336 15.06 23.22 0.58
C ASP A 336 15.62 22.26 1.65
N ASP A 337 15.36 22.50 2.93
CA ASP A 337 15.75 21.60 4.03
C ASP A 337 15.01 20.26 3.93
N PHE A 338 13.69 20.29 3.68
CA PHE A 338 12.91 19.08 3.41
C PHE A 338 13.34 18.36 2.13
N ILE A 339 13.51 19.10 1.02
CA ILE A 339 13.89 18.54 -0.29
C ILE A 339 15.22 17.78 -0.20
N THR A 340 16.19 18.35 0.51
CA THR A 340 17.55 17.80 0.59
C THR A 340 17.78 16.90 1.80
N MET A 341 16.81 16.70 2.70
CA MET A 341 17.02 15.95 3.95
C MET A 341 17.57 14.53 3.75
N LYS A 342 17.21 13.85 2.66
CA LYS A 342 17.71 12.49 2.35
C LYS A 342 19.14 12.46 1.80
N GLN A 343 19.78 13.62 1.60
CA GLN A 343 21.17 13.71 1.18
C GLN A 343 22.15 13.57 2.35
N ASP A 344 21.70 13.76 3.59
CA ASP A 344 22.48 13.41 4.78
C ASP A 344 22.56 11.88 4.90
N LYS A 345 23.70 11.31 4.48
CA LYS A 345 23.92 9.85 4.49
C LYS A 345 23.82 9.24 5.90
N LYS A 346 24.21 9.98 6.95
CA LYS A 346 24.18 9.46 8.32
C LYS A 346 22.72 9.29 8.76
N LYS A 347 21.90 10.33 8.61
CA LYS A 347 20.47 10.26 8.94
C LYS A 347 19.68 9.38 7.95
N LEU A 348 20.07 9.34 6.67
CA LEU A 348 19.49 8.45 5.67
C LEU A 348 19.65 7.00 6.07
N TYR A 349 20.85 6.52 6.43
CA TYR A 349 21.04 5.14 6.85
C TYR A 349 20.45 4.84 8.24
N HIS A 350 20.29 5.87 9.07
CA HIS A 350 19.66 5.72 10.38
C HIS A 350 18.14 5.51 10.29
N HIS A 351 17.41 6.43 9.64
CA HIS A 351 15.94 6.45 9.66
C HIS A 351 15.30 7.08 8.41
N ARG A 352 15.92 8.06 7.74
CA ARG A 352 15.27 8.78 6.61
C ARG A 352 15.02 7.94 5.35
N TRP A 353 15.43 6.67 5.36
CA TRP A 353 15.05 5.69 4.34
C TRP A 353 13.58 5.26 4.44
N ALA A 354 12.91 5.50 5.57
CA ALA A 354 11.57 4.99 5.87
C ALA A 354 10.45 5.57 4.97
N SER A 355 10.63 6.79 4.45
CA SER A 355 9.70 7.41 3.51
C SER A 355 10.33 7.74 2.16
N ASN A 356 9.50 7.73 1.11
CA ASN A 356 9.77 8.50 -0.10
C ASN A 356 9.20 9.91 0.07
N ASN A 357 9.93 10.92 -0.37
CA ASN A 357 9.58 12.32 -0.15
C ASN A 357 9.02 12.89 -1.45
N SER A 358 7.95 13.64 -1.35
CA SER A 358 7.36 14.37 -2.46
C SER A 358 7.08 15.80 -2.06
N VAL A 359 7.04 16.70 -3.04
CA VAL A 359 6.70 18.11 -2.82
C VAL A 359 5.33 18.45 -3.36
N ALA A 360 4.59 19.26 -2.59
CA ALA A 360 3.30 19.79 -3.01
C ALA A 360 3.50 20.98 -3.96
N VAL A 361 2.85 20.93 -5.12
CA VAL A 361 2.85 21.99 -6.13
C VAL A 361 1.43 22.38 -6.56
N ASP A 362 1.34 23.43 -7.36
CA ASP A 362 0.17 23.82 -8.14
C ASP A 362 0.56 24.01 -9.61
N SER A 363 -0.41 24.30 -10.49
CA SER A 363 -0.14 24.51 -11.92
C SER A 363 0.71 25.77 -12.22
N GLU A 364 0.78 26.73 -11.30
CA GLU A 364 1.58 27.96 -11.46
C GLU A 364 3.05 27.78 -11.07
N PHE A 365 3.39 26.66 -10.45
CA PHE A 365 4.74 26.36 -10.00
C PHE A 365 5.72 26.26 -11.19
N LYS A 366 6.83 27.01 -11.12
CA LYS A 366 7.84 27.10 -12.21
C LYS A 366 9.23 26.58 -11.83
N ARG A 367 9.51 26.34 -10.54
CA ARG A 367 10.85 25.97 -10.03
C ARG A 367 11.12 24.46 -10.15
N TYR A 368 10.89 23.87 -11.33
CA TYR A 368 11.13 22.43 -11.56
C TYR A 368 12.61 22.06 -11.69
N ALA A 369 13.50 22.99 -12.06
CA ALA A 369 14.91 22.67 -12.29
C ALA A 369 15.64 22.10 -11.04
N PRO A 370 15.52 22.67 -9.83
CA PRO A 370 16.12 22.08 -8.63
C PRO A 370 15.51 20.72 -8.24
N ILE A 371 14.22 20.51 -8.49
CA ILE A 371 13.56 19.22 -8.26
C ILE A 371 14.14 18.17 -9.23
N ALA A 372 14.23 18.52 -10.51
CA ALA A 372 14.83 17.66 -11.53
C ALA A 372 16.28 17.28 -11.19
N ASP A 373 17.09 18.25 -10.72
CA ASP A 373 18.45 18.00 -10.27
C ASP A 373 18.49 16.99 -9.11
N SER A 374 17.69 17.17 -8.06
CA SER A 374 17.59 16.23 -6.95
C SER A 374 17.17 14.82 -7.42
N ILE A 375 16.17 14.72 -8.32
CA ILE A 375 15.70 13.45 -8.88
C ILE A 375 16.83 12.69 -9.58
N THR A 376 17.77 13.39 -10.25
CA THR A 376 18.91 12.72 -10.90
C THR A 376 19.84 12.01 -9.92
N HIS A 377 19.87 12.41 -8.65
CA HIS A 377 20.76 11.85 -7.65
C HIS A 377 20.19 10.59 -6.99
N ASN A 378 18.88 10.56 -6.73
CA ASN A 378 18.26 9.49 -5.93
C ASN A 378 16.79 9.15 -6.30
N GLY A 379 16.22 9.78 -7.33
CA GLY A 379 14.80 9.62 -7.71
C GLY A 379 13.81 10.50 -6.94
N GLU A 380 14.30 11.34 -6.02
CA GLU A 380 13.47 12.10 -5.09
C GLU A 380 13.78 13.62 -5.19
N PRO A 381 12.82 14.51 -4.91
CA PRO A 381 11.46 14.22 -4.50
C PRO A 381 10.52 13.90 -5.67
N GLY A 382 9.46 13.12 -5.39
CA GLY A 382 8.27 13.07 -6.24
C GLY A 382 7.50 14.40 -6.21
N ILE A 383 6.46 14.50 -7.04
CA ILE A 383 5.59 15.70 -7.10
C ILE A 383 4.14 15.29 -6.86
N VAL A 384 3.42 16.10 -6.09
CA VAL A 384 1.96 16.00 -5.90
C VAL A 384 1.33 17.37 -6.15
N ASN A 385 0.51 17.48 -7.20
CA ASN A 385 -0.25 18.69 -7.50
C ASN A 385 -1.59 18.66 -6.75
N LEU A 386 -1.65 19.40 -5.64
CA LEU A 386 -2.83 19.44 -4.78
C LEU A 386 -3.96 20.27 -5.39
N GLU A 387 -3.63 21.26 -6.22
CA GLU A 387 -4.62 22.10 -6.92
C GLU A 387 -5.40 21.27 -7.94
N LEU A 388 -4.72 20.49 -8.78
CA LEU A 388 -5.38 19.58 -9.71
C LEU A 388 -6.16 18.48 -8.99
N SER A 389 -5.61 17.94 -7.90
CA SER A 389 -6.25 16.86 -7.15
C SER A 389 -7.60 17.28 -6.55
N LYS A 390 -7.70 18.54 -6.08
CA LYS A 390 -8.92 19.13 -5.49
C LYS A 390 -9.96 19.55 -6.53
N ASN A 391 -9.52 19.98 -7.70
CA ASN A 391 -10.36 20.69 -8.66
C ASN A 391 -10.67 19.89 -9.94
N TYR A 392 -10.24 18.63 -10.04
CA TYR A 392 -10.53 17.79 -11.19
C TYR A 392 -10.96 16.38 -10.80
N GLY A 393 -11.96 15.87 -11.52
CA GLY A 393 -12.14 14.44 -11.76
C GLY A 393 -11.11 13.94 -12.77
N ARG A 394 -11.55 13.47 -13.94
CA ARG A 394 -10.66 13.18 -15.06
C ARG A 394 -10.29 14.45 -15.80
N GLY A 395 -9.14 14.48 -16.47
CA GLY A 395 -8.73 15.65 -17.26
C GLY A 395 -9.74 16.04 -18.36
N ILE A 396 -10.38 15.07 -19.02
CA ILE A 396 -11.38 15.34 -20.06
C ILE A 396 -12.67 15.96 -19.51
N ASP A 397 -12.97 15.76 -18.23
CA ASP A 397 -14.19 16.29 -17.59
C ASP A 397 -14.04 17.77 -17.21
N GLY A 398 -12.84 18.35 -17.39
CA GLY A 398 -12.54 19.77 -17.21
C GLY A 398 -12.43 20.21 -15.75
N TYR A 399 -12.20 21.51 -15.56
CA TYR A 399 -12.09 22.13 -14.24
C TYR A 399 -13.43 22.07 -13.50
N GLN A 400 -13.42 21.48 -12.31
CA GLN A 400 -14.58 21.29 -11.44
C GLN A 400 -14.21 21.78 -10.02
N PRO A 401 -14.40 23.08 -9.73
CA PRO A 401 -13.87 23.70 -8.52
C PRO A 401 -14.35 22.98 -7.27
N GLY A 402 -13.41 22.51 -6.44
CA GLY A 402 -13.70 21.85 -5.17
C GLY A 402 -14.46 20.52 -5.30
N ILE A 403 -14.41 19.84 -6.46
CA ILE A 403 -15.01 18.50 -6.60
C ILE A 403 -14.44 17.48 -5.61
N ASP A 404 -13.21 17.70 -5.15
CA ASP A 404 -12.53 16.90 -4.13
C ASP A 404 -11.87 17.83 -3.08
N ASP A 405 -12.66 18.77 -2.55
CA ASP A 405 -12.23 19.87 -1.68
C ASP A 405 -11.42 19.46 -0.44
N GLY A 406 -11.69 18.26 0.09
CA GLY A 406 -11.06 17.70 1.28
C GLY A 406 -9.65 17.16 1.07
N VAL A 407 -9.17 17.06 -0.18
CA VAL A 407 -7.85 16.48 -0.47
C VAL A 407 -6.74 17.30 0.17
N GLU A 408 -5.83 16.62 0.85
CA GLU A 408 -4.67 17.22 1.51
C GLU A 408 -3.35 16.53 1.15
N GLY A 409 -3.43 15.39 0.45
CA GLY A 409 -2.29 14.64 -0.06
C GLY A 409 -2.72 13.35 -0.73
N THR A 410 -1.88 12.33 -0.63
CA THR A 410 -2.08 11.03 -1.27
C THR A 410 -1.49 9.92 -0.40
N ASN A 411 -1.86 8.68 -0.70
CA ASN A 411 -1.24 7.50 -0.08
C ASN A 411 0.18 7.28 -0.63
N PRO A 412 0.98 6.35 -0.05
CA PRO A 412 2.39 6.21 -0.43
C PRO A 412 2.69 5.91 -1.91
N CYS A 413 1.74 5.29 -2.62
CA CYS A 413 1.90 4.98 -4.04
C CYS A 413 1.45 6.14 -4.95
N GLY A 414 0.76 7.15 -4.43
CA GLY A 414 0.36 8.34 -5.19
C GLY A 414 -0.89 8.21 -6.05
N GLU A 415 -1.60 7.08 -6.03
CA GLU A 415 -2.73 6.84 -6.95
C GLU A 415 -4.07 7.40 -6.47
N ILE A 416 -4.25 7.63 -5.16
CA ILE A 416 -5.50 8.14 -4.59
C ILE A 416 -5.31 9.56 -4.04
N SER A 417 -6.16 10.49 -4.48
CA SER A 417 -6.28 11.81 -3.86
C SER A 417 -7.03 11.66 -2.53
N LEU A 418 -6.39 11.95 -1.41
CA LEU A 418 -6.93 11.64 -0.08
C LEU A 418 -7.07 12.88 0.80
N SER A 419 -8.18 12.89 1.54
CA SER A 419 -8.39 13.80 2.66
C SER A 419 -7.71 13.30 3.92
N ASN A 420 -7.55 14.16 4.93
CA ASN A 420 -7.01 13.78 6.23
C ASN A 420 -7.80 12.63 6.88
N GLY A 421 -7.11 11.54 7.22
CA GLY A 421 -7.67 10.31 7.81
C GLY A 421 -8.34 9.36 6.82
N GLU A 422 -8.35 9.67 5.52
CA GLU A 422 -9.04 8.88 4.50
C GLU A 422 -8.19 7.69 4.02
N PRO A 423 -8.77 6.48 3.85
CA PRO A 423 -8.08 5.33 3.28
C PRO A 423 -8.17 5.25 1.76
N CYS A 424 -7.22 4.52 1.15
CA CYS A 424 -7.41 3.96 -0.20
C CYS A 424 -8.38 2.76 -0.16
N ASN A 425 -9.13 2.54 -1.24
CA ASN A 425 -10.11 1.45 -1.35
C ASN A 425 -10.11 0.87 -2.76
N LEU A 426 -9.33 -0.19 -2.99
CA LEU A 426 -8.91 -0.61 -4.32
C LEU A 426 -9.46 -1.98 -4.75
N PHE A 427 -9.76 -2.08 -6.04
CA PHE A 427 -10.00 -3.34 -6.74
C PHE A 427 -9.41 -3.25 -8.14
N GLU A 428 -8.77 -4.30 -8.62
CA GLU A 428 -7.94 -4.27 -9.82
C GLU A 428 -8.53 -5.18 -10.88
N VAL A 429 -8.81 -4.63 -12.07
CA VAL A 429 -9.27 -5.39 -13.24
C VAL A 429 -8.11 -5.54 -14.22
N PHE A 430 -7.98 -6.73 -14.80
CA PHE A 430 -7.02 -7.06 -15.84
C PHE A 430 -7.76 -7.22 -17.18
N PRO A 431 -7.95 -6.16 -17.98
CA PRO A 431 -8.91 -6.19 -19.09
C PRO A 431 -8.59 -7.23 -20.16
N LEU A 432 -7.30 -7.50 -20.40
CA LEU A 432 -6.87 -8.56 -21.31
C LEU A 432 -7.35 -9.93 -20.82
N ILE A 433 -7.05 -10.26 -19.56
CA ILE A 433 -7.40 -11.56 -18.97
C ILE A 433 -8.92 -11.71 -18.86
N ALA A 434 -9.62 -10.66 -18.43
CA ALA A 434 -11.08 -10.65 -18.39
C ALA A 434 -11.70 -10.96 -19.76
N SER A 435 -11.18 -10.33 -20.83
CA SER A 435 -11.66 -10.56 -22.19
C SER A 435 -11.36 -11.98 -22.68
N GLN A 436 -10.16 -12.52 -22.37
CA GLN A 436 -9.79 -13.90 -22.70
C GLN A 436 -10.64 -14.95 -21.96
N GLN A 437 -11.05 -14.64 -20.73
CA GLN A 437 -11.97 -15.45 -19.93
C GLN A 437 -13.44 -15.25 -20.32
N GLY A 438 -13.73 -14.50 -21.40
CA GLY A 438 -15.08 -14.32 -21.95
C GLY A 438 -15.95 -13.28 -21.22
N TRP A 439 -15.38 -12.49 -20.31
CA TRP A 439 -16.13 -11.45 -19.61
C TRP A 439 -16.44 -10.28 -20.54
N ASN A 440 -17.66 -9.77 -20.43
CA ASN A 440 -17.93 -8.39 -20.82
C ASN A 440 -17.22 -7.46 -19.82
N LEU A 441 -16.39 -6.54 -20.32
CA LEU A 441 -15.60 -5.65 -19.47
C LEU A 441 -16.48 -4.73 -18.63
N GLU A 442 -17.58 -4.22 -19.19
CA GLU A 442 -18.51 -3.37 -18.45
C GLU A 442 -19.08 -4.09 -17.22
N GLU A 443 -19.41 -5.38 -17.32
CA GLU A 443 -19.83 -6.21 -16.18
C GLU A 443 -18.71 -6.36 -15.13
N ALA A 444 -17.48 -6.69 -15.55
CA ALA A 444 -16.35 -6.84 -14.65
C ALA A 444 -16.05 -5.56 -13.86
N PHE A 445 -16.09 -4.40 -14.53
CA PHE A 445 -15.87 -3.09 -13.91
C PHE A 445 -17.05 -2.67 -13.01
N ALA A 446 -18.29 -3.07 -13.33
CA ALA A 446 -19.44 -2.84 -12.45
C ALA A 446 -19.34 -3.66 -11.15
N LEU A 447 -18.91 -4.93 -11.23
CA LEU A 447 -18.64 -5.77 -10.05
C LEU A 447 -17.54 -5.17 -9.17
N ALA A 448 -16.46 -4.67 -9.78
CA ALA A 448 -15.37 -3.99 -9.06
C ALA A 448 -15.86 -2.75 -8.29
N ALA A 449 -16.72 -1.94 -8.90
CA ALA A 449 -17.31 -0.76 -8.26
C ALA A 449 -18.16 -1.14 -7.03
N ARG A 450 -18.98 -2.19 -7.16
CA ARG A 450 -19.85 -2.66 -6.06
C ARG A 450 -19.07 -3.33 -4.94
N TYR A 451 -18.04 -4.11 -5.27
CA TYR A 451 -17.10 -4.68 -4.30
C TYR A 451 -16.50 -3.59 -3.41
N THR A 452 -15.89 -2.58 -4.03
CA THR A 452 -15.24 -1.48 -3.31
C THR A 452 -16.26 -0.65 -2.54
N LYS A 453 -17.47 -0.45 -3.07
CA LYS A 453 -18.53 0.24 -2.33
C LYS A 453 -18.86 -0.44 -1.00
N ARG A 454 -19.01 -1.78 -1.01
CA ARG A 454 -19.27 -2.58 0.20
C ARG A 454 -18.15 -2.47 1.25
N VAL A 455 -16.88 -2.39 0.82
CA VAL A 455 -15.74 -2.20 1.75
C VAL A 455 -15.91 -0.94 2.62
N THR A 456 -16.51 0.12 2.09
CA THR A 456 -16.76 1.37 2.85
C THR A 456 -17.72 1.20 4.04
N PHE A 457 -18.43 0.07 4.14
CA PHE A 457 -19.32 -0.28 5.26
C PHE A 457 -18.66 -1.20 6.29
N SER A 458 -17.36 -1.47 6.15
CA SER A 458 -16.57 -2.15 7.18
C SER A 458 -16.36 -1.27 8.43
N ASN A 459 -15.80 -1.87 9.48
CA ASN A 459 -15.51 -1.16 10.72
C ASN A 459 -14.25 -0.30 10.56
N TYR A 460 -14.26 0.89 11.13
CA TYR A 460 -13.13 1.82 11.13
C TYR A 460 -12.89 2.38 12.53
N ASP A 461 -11.64 2.33 13.00
CA ASP A 461 -11.31 2.61 14.40
C ASP A 461 -11.27 4.10 14.72
N TRP A 462 -10.85 4.90 13.74
CA TRP A 462 -10.63 6.34 13.91
C TRP A 462 -11.87 7.15 13.50
N GLU A 463 -12.28 8.08 14.36
CA GLU A 463 -13.43 8.97 14.08
C GLU A 463 -13.19 9.82 12.84
N VAL A 464 -11.97 10.34 12.65
CA VAL A 464 -11.58 11.10 11.45
C VAL A 464 -11.83 10.29 10.18
N SER A 465 -11.47 9.01 10.19
CA SER A 465 -11.68 8.07 9.08
C SER A 465 -13.16 7.78 8.85
N ARG A 466 -13.92 7.44 9.90
CA ARG A 466 -15.38 7.21 9.78
C ARG A 466 -16.11 8.39 9.16
N ASN A 467 -15.78 9.60 9.61
CA ASN A 467 -16.42 10.82 9.13
C ASN A 467 -16.15 11.06 7.64
N VAL A 468 -14.90 10.94 7.22
CA VAL A 468 -14.53 11.18 5.83
C VAL A 468 -15.00 10.08 4.89
N ILE A 469 -14.97 8.82 5.32
CA ILE A 469 -15.50 7.68 4.55
C ILE A 469 -17.01 7.81 4.38
N GLN A 470 -17.74 8.22 5.43
CA GLN A 470 -19.17 8.49 5.34
C GLN A 470 -19.49 9.67 4.38
N LYS A 471 -18.64 10.72 4.36
CA LYS A 471 -18.79 11.87 3.47
C LYS A 471 -18.54 11.47 2.01
N ASN A 472 -17.44 10.78 1.75
CA ASN A 472 -16.87 10.63 0.42
C ASN A 472 -17.22 9.29 -0.25
N ARG A 473 -17.38 8.23 0.55
CA ARG A 473 -17.60 6.85 0.08
C ARG A 473 -16.65 6.44 -1.06
N ARG A 474 -15.42 6.96 -1.06
CA ARG A 474 -14.45 6.85 -2.17
C ARG A 474 -14.19 5.39 -2.53
N ILE A 475 -14.11 5.14 -3.84
CA ILE A 475 -13.65 3.88 -4.41
C ILE A 475 -12.52 4.15 -5.41
N GLY A 476 -11.67 3.15 -5.63
CA GLY A 476 -10.54 3.20 -6.56
C GLY A 476 -10.48 1.93 -7.39
N VAL A 477 -11.33 1.84 -8.41
CA VAL A 477 -11.27 0.77 -9.41
C VAL A 477 -10.05 1.02 -10.29
N SER A 478 -9.03 0.17 -10.11
CA SER A 478 -7.76 0.22 -10.82
C SER A 478 -7.80 -0.64 -12.08
N MET A 479 -7.01 -0.24 -13.07
CA MET A 479 -6.73 -1.03 -14.26
C MET A 479 -5.24 -1.40 -14.27
N SER A 480 -4.94 -2.64 -14.63
CA SER A 480 -3.58 -3.19 -14.67
C SER A 480 -3.44 -4.15 -15.85
N GLY A 481 -2.22 -4.52 -16.23
CA GLY A 481 -1.99 -5.15 -17.53
C GLY A 481 -2.27 -4.21 -18.70
N ILE A 482 -2.17 -2.88 -18.50
CA ILE A 482 -2.63 -1.88 -19.48
C ILE A 482 -1.83 -1.97 -20.78
N GLN A 483 -0.51 -2.13 -20.69
CA GLN A 483 0.34 -2.22 -21.88
C GLN A 483 0.05 -3.50 -22.66
N ASP A 484 -0.14 -4.62 -21.96
CA ASP A 484 -0.51 -5.89 -22.56
C ASP A 484 -1.87 -5.79 -23.26
N TRP A 485 -2.87 -5.27 -22.55
CA TRP A 485 -4.22 -5.12 -23.08
C TRP A 485 -4.28 -4.23 -24.31
N ILE A 486 -3.66 -3.05 -24.26
CA ILE A 486 -3.71 -2.09 -25.35
C ILE A 486 -3.01 -2.66 -26.59
N LEU A 487 -1.81 -3.21 -26.41
CA LEU A 487 -1.05 -3.75 -27.54
C LEU A 487 -1.75 -4.95 -28.17
N THR A 488 -2.20 -5.93 -27.37
CA THR A 488 -2.89 -7.12 -27.89
C THR A 488 -4.24 -6.78 -28.55
N THR A 489 -5.00 -5.83 -28.00
CA THR A 489 -6.37 -5.54 -28.47
C THR A 489 -6.40 -4.57 -29.65
N PHE A 490 -5.52 -3.56 -29.65
CA PHE A 490 -5.57 -2.47 -30.63
C PHE A 490 -4.41 -2.51 -31.66
N GLY A 491 -3.37 -3.31 -31.41
CA GLY A 491 -2.25 -3.56 -32.31
C GLY A 491 -1.10 -2.55 -32.22
N ASN A 492 -1.19 -1.56 -31.34
CA ASN A 492 -0.17 -0.54 -31.11
C ASN A 492 -0.23 -0.02 -29.67
N ARG A 493 0.83 0.66 -29.23
CA ARG A 493 0.83 1.40 -27.95
C ARG A 493 -0.12 2.60 -28.02
N VAL A 494 -0.49 3.13 -26.86
CA VAL A 494 -1.49 4.22 -26.78
C VAL A 494 -1.01 5.53 -27.42
N VAL A 495 0.29 5.80 -27.32
CA VAL A 495 0.94 6.94 -27.99
C VAL A 495 1.36 6.49 -29.39
N THR A 496 0.74 7.08 -30.40
CA THR A 496 0.96 6.74 -31.83
C THR A 496 1.96 7.68 -32.50
N GLY A 497 2.28 8.81 -31.86
CA GLY A 497 3.24 9.79 -32.34
C GLY A 497 3.21 11.06 -31.49
N PHE A 498 3.99 12.06 -31.92
CA PHE A 498 4.01 13.39 -31.34
C PHE A 498 3.90 14.44 -32.46
N GLU A 499 3.20 15.53 -32.19
CA GLU A 499 3.10 16.69 -33.08
C GLU A 499 3.63 17.95 -32.38
N PRO A 500 4.33 18.85 -33.09
CA PRO A 500 4.67 20.16 -32.55
C PRO A 500 3.40 20.92 -32.14
N ASN A 501 3.44 21.50 -30.96
CA ASN A 501 2.41 22.40 -30.45
C ASN A 501 3.07 23.54 -29.65
N THR A 502 2.28 24.47 -29.15
CA THR A 502 2.76 25.60 -28.37
C THR A 502 2.18 25.53 -26.96
N ASP A 503 3.01 25.73 -25.95
CA ASP A 503 2.55 25.93 -24.58
C ASP A 503 1.68 27.19 -24.52
N PRO A 504 0.44 27.10 -24.02
CA PRO A 504 -0.49 28.23 -24.09
C PRO A 504 -0.11 29.41 -23.20
N GLU A 505 0.76 29.22 -22.20
CA GLU A 505 1.16 30.28 -21.27
C GLU A 505 2.54 30.86 -21.59
N THR A 506 3.49 30.02 -22.02
CA THR A 506 4.87 30.49 -22.30
C THR A 506 5.11 30.80 -23.78
N GLY A 507 4.30 30.25 -24.69
CA GLY A 507 4.55 30.33 -26.13
C GLY A 507 5.70 29.44 -26.60
N GLU A 508 6.29 28.61 -25.74
CA GLU A 508 7.36 27.69 -26.10
C GLU A 508 6.84 26.50 -26.93
N THR A 509 7.68 25.97 -27.82
CA THR A 509 7.34 24.77 -28.59
C THR A 509 7.40 23.53 -27.70
N ILE A 510 6.31 22.77 -27.66
CA ILE A 510 6.17 21.50 -26.94
C ILE A 510 5.85 20.37 -27.93
N GLN A 511 6.07 19.12 -27.51
CA GLN A 511 5.71 17.93 -28.28
C GLN A 511 4.44 17.33 -27.71
N LYS A 512 3.31 17.55 -28.38
CA LYS A 512 2.01 17.04 -27.94
C LYS A 512 1.84 15.58 -28.40
N PRO A 513 1.49 14.65 -27.51
CA PRO A 513 1.26 13.26 -27.91
C PRO A 513 -0.03 13.10 -28.72
N ILE A 514 0.00 12.17 -29.69
CA ILE A 514 -1.17 11.73 -30.47
C ILE A 514 -1.62 10.38 -29.92
N TYR A 515 -2.81 10.35 -29.31
CA TYR A 515 -3.38 9.13 -28.73
C TYR A 515 -4.28 8.37 -29.70
N ASP A 516 -4.27 7.05 -29.58
CA ASP A 516 -5.21 6.18 -30.31
C ASP A 516 -6.65 6.41 -29.83
N GLN A 517 -7.49 6.94 -30.71
CA GLN A 517 -8.88 7.29 -30.39
C GLN A 517 -9.77 6.09 -30.08
N ARG A 518 -9.39 4.88 -30.53
CA ARG A 518 -10.10 3.64 -30.19
C ARG A 518 -9.93 3.32 -28.70
N VAL A 519 -8.70 3.51 -28.19
CA VAL A 519 -8.39 3.30 -26.78
C VAL A 519 -9.03 4.39 -25.92
N VAL A 520 -8.97 5.67 -26.35
CA VAL A 520 -9.67 6.80 -25.70
C VAL A 520 -11.14 6.46 -25.47
N LYS A 521 -11.84 6.03 -26.54
CA LYS A 521 -13.26 5.69 -26.45
C LYS A 521 -13.50 4.55 -25.45
N LYS A 522 -12.70 3.47 -25.53
CA LYS A 522 -12.93 2.31 -24.68
C LYS A 522 -12.73 2.61 -23.20
N VAL A 523 -11.69 3.36 -22.82
CA VAL A 523 -11.48 3.71 -21.40
C VAL A 523 -12.55 4.70 -20.89
N ASP A 524 -13.05 5.60 -21.74
CA ASP A 524 -14.19 6.47 -21.39
C ASP A 524 -15.48 5.68 -21.13
N ASP A 525 -15.80 4.70 -22.00
CA ASP A 525 -16.96 3.82 -21.84
C ASP A 525 -16.89 3.02 -20.51
N LEU A 526 -15.71 2.51 -20.17
CA LEU A 526 -15.48 1.77 -18.92
C LEU A 526 -15.61 2.67 -17.68
N TYR A 527 -15.08 3.90 -17.73
CA TYR A 527 -15.23 4.86 -16.62
C TYR A 527 -16.71 5.17 -16.37
N ARG A 528 -17.47 5.45 -17.44
CA ARG A 528 -18.92 5.72 -17.34
C ARG A 528 -19.67 4.54 -16.74
N THR A 529 -19.23 3.31 -17.04
CA THR A 529 -19.80 2.09 -16.44
C THR A 529 -19.57 2.04 -14.93
N VAL A 530 -18.35 2.31 -14.46
CA VAL A 530 -18.04 2.35 -13.02
C VAL A 530 -18.91 3.40 -12.31
N VAL A 531 -18.98 4.61 -12.86
CA VAL A 531 -19.79 5.72 -12.30
C VAL A 531 -21.28 5.35 -12.27
N LYS A 532 -21.79 4.70 -13.32
CA LYS A 532 -23.19 4.23 -13.37
C LYS A 532 -23.46 3.19 -12.29
N ALA A 533 -22.59 2.18 -12.17
CA ALA A 533 -22.71 1.12 -11.18
C ALA A 533 -22.69 1.67 -9.74
N ASP A 534 -21.81 2.63 -9.43
CA ASP A 534 -21.78 3.30 -8.13
C ASP A 534 -23.06 4.10 -7.86
N LYS A 535 -23.55 4.88 -8.82
CA LYS A 535 -24.79 5.67 -8.64
C LYS A 535 -25.99 4.80 -8.36
N GLU A 536 -26.17 3.73 -9.13
CA GLU A 536 -27.28 2.78 -8.97
C GLU A 536 -27.18 2.06 -7.62
N TYR A 537 -25.98 1.62 -7.24
CA TYR A 537 -25.80 0.91 -5.97
C TYR A 537 -25.87 1.83 -4.76
N SER A 538 -25.35 3.06 -4.85
CA SER A 538 -25.47 4.07 -3.79
C SER A 538 -26.94 4.40 -3.51
N LYS A 539 -27.77 4.51 -4.56
CA LYS A 539 -29.22 4.65 -4.43
C LYS A 539 -29.84 3.43 -3.73
N ALA A 540 -29.47 2.21 -4.12
CA ALA A 540 -29.97 0.98 -3.51
C ALA A 540 -29.57 0.84 -2.02
N LEU A 541 -28.39 1.30 -1.64
CA LEU A 541 -27.89 1.25 -0.27
C LEU A 541 -28.33 2.44 0.59
N GLY A 542 -28.89 3.49 0.00
CA GLY A 542 -29.25 4.72 0.71
C GLY A 542 -28.03 5.49 1.21
N CYS A 543 -26.93 5.50 0.46
CA CYS A 543 -25.70 6.20 0.81
C CYS A 543 -25.30 7.22 -0.27
N LYS A 544 -24.29 8.05 0.03
CA LYS A 544 -23.76 9.00 -0.95
C LYS A 544 -23.05 8.25 -2.10
N PRO A 545 -23.17 8.74 -3.35
CA PRO A 545 -22.27 8.36 -4.42
C PRO A 545 -20.81 8.56 -4.02
N SER A 546 -19.93 7.77 -4.62
CA SER A 546 -18.48 7.89 -4.41
C SER A 546 -18.01 9.23 -4.96
N ILE A 547 -17.19 9.95 -4.19
CA ILE A 547 -16.62 11.24 -4.61
C ILE A 547 -15.72 11.09 -5.84
N LYS A 548 -14.99 9.98 -5.90
CA LYS A 548 -14.12 9.53 -7.01
C LYS A 548 -14.22 8.00 -7.14
N HIS A 549 -13.87 7.48 -8.31
CA HIS A 549 -14.21 6.13 -8.75
C HIS A 549 -13.03 5.29 -9.23
N THR A 550 -12.12 5.88 -10.00
CA THR A 550 -11.12 5.16 -10.80
C THR A 550 -9.71 5.64 -10.49
N THR A 551 -8.74 4.75 -10.70
CA THR A 551 -7.32 5.02 -10.46
C THR A 551 -6.45 4.10 -11.33
N VAL A 552 -5.13 4.24 -11.23
CA VAL A 552 -4.15 3.28 -11.77
C VAL A 552 -3.06 3.07 -10.72
N LYS A 553 -2.93 1.84 -10.25
CA LYS A 553 -1.88 1.40 -9.33
C LYS A 553 -0.98 0.34 -9.97
N PRO A 554 0.36 0.45 -9.89
CA PRO A 554 1.27 -0.61 -10.27
C PRO A 554 1.36 -1.65 -9.14
N SER A 555 0.40 -2.58 -9.08
CA SER A 555 0.29 -3.55 -7.99
C SER A 555 1.22 -4.76 -8.21
N GLY A 556 2.52 -4.57 -7.96
CA GLY A 556 3.55 -5.54 -8.37
C GLY A 556 3.34 -6.99 -7.90
N THR A 557 2.90 -7.25 -6.67
CA THR A 557 2.65 -8.63 -6.19
C THR A 557 1.39 -9.23 -6.80
N VAL A 558 0.36 -8.43 -7.02
CA VAL A 558 -0.94 -8.88 -7.53
C VAL A 558 -0.88 -9.11 -9.04
N ALA A 559 -0.21 -8.22 -9.79
CA ALA A 559 0.03 -8.39 -11.22
C ALA A 559 0.87 -9.64 -11.55
N LYS A 560 1.79 -10.04 -10.65
CA LYS A 560 2.52 -11.32 -10.77
C LYS A 560 1.62 -12.55 -10.68
N LEU A 561 0.48 -12.48 -9.97
CA LEU A 561 -0.49 -13.58 -9.94
C LEU A 561 -1.01 -13.86 -11.34
N ALA A 562 -1.39 -12.80 -12.06
CA ALA A 562 -1.97 -12.90 -13.40
C ALA A 562 -0.93 -12.93 -14.54
N GLY A 563 0.35 -12.62 -14.25
CA GLY A 563 1.42 -12.58 -15.25
C GLY A 563 1.33 -11.39 -16.21
N VAL A 564 0.86 -10.24 -15.73
CA VAL A 564 0.61 -9.04 -16.56
C VAL A 564 1.50 -7.86 -16.18
N SER A 565 1.61 -6.87 -17.07
CA SER A 565 2.31 -5.61 -16.80
C SER A 565 1.73 -4.86 -15.58
N GLU A 566 2.59 -4.30 -14.73
CA GLU A 566 2.20 -3.68 -13.47
C GLU A 566 1.53 -2.29 -13.70
N GLY A 567 0.20 -2.19 -13.55
CA GLY A 567 -0.53 -0.94 -13.79
C GLY A 567 -0.34 -0.45 -15.23
N MET A 568 0.26 0.74 -15.40
CA MET A 568 0.65 1.29 -16.69
C MET A 568 2.12 1.08 -17.07
N HIS A 569 2.92 0.43 -16.22
CA HIS A 569 4.35 0.23 -16.50
C HIS A 569 4.54 -0.67 -17.71
N PHE A 570 5.59 -0.37 -18.48
CA PHE A 570 6.09 -1.28 -19.49
C PHE A 570 6.80 -2.46 -18.82
N HIS A 571 6.79 -3.62 -19.48
CA HIS A 571 7.61 -4.75 -19.06
C HIS A 571 9.09 -4.36 -19.00
N TYR A 572 9.82 -4.92 -18.05
CA TYR A 572 11.24 -4.60 -17.89
C TYR A 572 12.07 -5.01 -19.11
N ALA A 573 11.76 -6.17 -19.69
CA ALA A 573 12.28 -6.69 -20.95
C ALA A 573 11.24 -7.63 -21.57
N GLY A 574 11.38 -7.96 -22.87
CA GLY A 574 10.50 -8.93 -23.52
C GLY A 574 10.71 -10.36 -23.00
N TYR A 575 11.96 -10.71 -22.73
CA TYR A 575 12.37 -12.00 -22.18
C TYR A 575 13.27 -11.76 -20.97
N LEU A 576 12.97 -12.41 -19.85
CA LEU A 576 13.72 -12.19 -18.61
C LEU A 576 13.83 -13.47 -17.77
N ILE A 577 14.90 -13.54 -16.98
CA ILE A 577 14.93 -14.36 -15.77
C ILE A 577 14.47 -13.49 -14.61
N GLN A 578 13.42 -13.92 -13.92
CA GLN A 578 12.99 -13.32 -12.67
C GLN A 578 13.42 -14.18 -11.51
N ARG A 579 14.09 -13.60 -10.50
CA ARG A 579 14.54 -14.33 -9.32
C ARG A 579 13.62 -14.12 -8.14
N ILE A 580 13.24 -15.20 -7.47
CA ILE A 580 12.55 -15.16 -6.17
C ILE A 580 13.45 -15.79 -5.12
N ARG A 581 13.54 -15.12 -3.97
CA ARG A 581 14.28 -15.59 -2.80
C ARG A 581 13.36 -16.37 -1.86
N PHE A 582 13.82 -17.54 -1.47
CA PHE A 582 13.19 -18.47 -0.54
C PHE A 582 14.13 -18.72 0.63
N GLN A 583 13.59 -18.96 1.81
CA GLN A 583 14.40 -19.55 2.88
C GLN A 583 14.88 -20.93 2.41
N ASP A 584 16.10 -21.32 2.72
CA ASP A 584 16.69 -22.60 2.29
C ASP A 584 15.92 -23.84 2.77
N SER A 585 15.06 -23.64 3.75
CA SER A 585 14.18 -24.62 4.36
C SER A 585 12.77 -24.65 3.74
N ASP A 586 12.42 -23.72 2.83
CA ASP A 586 11.06 -23.61 2.27
C ASP A 586 10.65 -24.89 1.48
N PRO A 587 9.50 -25.53 1.79
CA PRO A 587 9.07 -26.77 1.14
C PRO A 587 8.85 -26.62 -0.37
N LEU A 588 8.57 -25.42 -0.87
CA LEU A 588 8.43 -25.17 -2.31
C LEU A 588 9.73 -25.44 -3.08
N LEU A 589 10.90 -25.34 -2.45
CA LEU A 589 12.19 -25.57 -3.11
C LEU A 589 12.33 -26.99 -3.64
N LYS A 590 11.72 -27.99 -2.98
CA LYS A 590 11.76 -29.39 -3.42
C LYS A 590 10.93 -29.59 -4.70
N ALA A 591 9.72 -29.03 -4.73
CA ALA A 591 8.86 -29.07 -5.90
C ALA A 591 9.46 -28.29 -7.07
N LEU A 592 9.94 -27.06 -6.82
CA LEU A 592 10.60 -26.23 -7.83
C LEU A 592 11.83 -26.94 -8.42
N LYS A 593 12.65 -27.59 -7.60
CA LYS A 593 13.79 -28.36 -8.09
C LYS A 593 13.35 -29.57 -8.92
N ALA A 594 12.28 -30.24 -8.53
CA ALA A 594 11.75 -31.40 -9.24
C ALA A 594 11.22 -31.02 -10.64
N CYS A 595 10.56 -29.86 -10.76
CA CYS A 595 10.12 -29.29 -12.04
C CYS A 595 11.26 -28.65 -12.87
N GLY A 596 12.53 -28.85 -12.50
CA GLY A 596 13.68 -28.39 -13.30
C GLY A 596 14.08 -26.91 -13.14
N TYR A 597 13.46 -26.13 -12.25
CA TYR A 597 13.88 -24.74 -12.03
C TYR A 597 15.33 -24.65 -11.51
N LYS A 598 16.11 -23.70 -12.05
CA LYS A 598 17.46 -23.43 -11.56
C LYS A 598 17.40 -22.78 -10.18
N ILE A 599 18.10 -23.37 -9.21
CA ILE A 599 18.20 -22.90 -7.83
C ILE A 599 19.67 -22.72 -7.44
N GLU A 600 20.01 -21.58 -6.86
CA GLU A 600 21.36 -21.26 -6.38
C GLU A 600 21.31 -20.55 -5.02
N PRO A 601 22.36 -20.64 -4.17
CA PRO A 601 22.42 -19.88 -2.92
C PRO A 601 22.34 -18.36 -3.15
N ASP A 602 21.62 -17.63 -2.28
CA ASP A 602 21.61 -16.16 -2.31
C ASP A 602 22.97 -15.61 -1.85
N VAL A 603 23.55 -14.70 -2.62
CA VAL A 603 24.88 -14.13 -2.32
C VAL A 603 24.82 -13.01 -1.28
N TYR A 604 23.61 -12.53 -0.96
CA TYR A 604 23.39 -11.39 -0.07
C TYR A 604 22.88 -11.78 1.31
N THR A 605 22.11 -12.87 1.41
CA THR A 605 21.40 -13.30 2.61
C THR A 605 21.74 -14.74 2.92
N LYS A 606 22.18 -15.02 4.15
CA LYS A 606 22.40 -16.39 4.62
C LYS A 606 21.07 -17.16 4.66
N HIS A 607 21.14 -18.48 4.59
CA HIS A 607 19.97 -19.38 4.67
C HIS A 607 18.87 -19.08 3.66
N THR A 608 19.27 -18.60 2.48
CA THR A 608 18.36 -18.16 1.43
C THR A 608 18.81 -18.74 0.11
N MET A 609 17.84 -19.19 -0.69
CA MET A 609 18.02 -19.72 -2.04
C MET A 609 17.32 -18.81 -3.05
N CYS A 610 17.98 -18.57 -4.18
CA CYS A 610 17.45 -17.88 -5.34
C CYS A 610 16.96 -18.91 -6.35
N VAL A 611 15.69 -18.79 -6.76
CA VAL A 611 15.10 -19.60 -7.84
C VAL A 611 14.91 -18.71 -9.06
N GLU A 612 15.36 -19.18 -10.22
CA GLU A 612 15.24 -18.50 -11.51
C GLU A 612 13.97 -18.94 -12.24
N PHE A 613 13.11 -17.98 -12.59
CA PHE A 613 11.90 -18.20 -13.38
C PHE A 613 12.10 -17.57 -14.77
N PRO A 614 12.09 -18.35 -15.87
CA PRO A 614 12.01 -17.79 -17.21
C PRO A 614 10.62 -17.18 -17.41
N VAL A 615 10.55 -15.92 -17.81
CA VAL A 615 9.30 -15.19 -18.02
C VAL A 615 9.32 -14.54 -19.41
N LYS A 616 8.22 -14.68 -20.13
CA LYS A 616 7.99 -14.01 -21.41
C LYS A 616 6.88 -12.98 -21.24
N ALA A 617 7.17 -11.72 -21.56
CA ALA A 617 6.13 -10.71 -21.64
C ALA A 617 5.10 -11.07 -22.74
N VAL A 618 3.80 -10.84 -22.49
CA VAL A 618 2.68 -11.24 -23.36
C VAL A 618 2.95 -10.95 -24.84
N ASN A 619 3.47 -9.75 -25.12
CA ASN A 619 3.70 -9.26 -26.48
C ASN A 619 5.19 -9.18 -26.86
N ALA A 620 6.08 -9.97 -26.23
CA ALA A 620 7.53 -9.85 -26.43
C ALA A 620 8.02 -9.98 -27.89
N ASP A 621 7.24 -10.66 -28.75
CA ASP A 621 7.55 -10.85 -30.17
C ASP A 621 6.90 -9.81 -31.09
N ASP A 622 6.07 -8.92 -30.56
CA ASP A 622 5.39 -7.89 -31.33
C ASP A 622 6.38 -6.75 -31.68
N PRO A 623 6.45 -6.28 -32.94
CA PRO A 623 7.34 -5.20 -33.32
C PRO A 623 7.05 -3.86 -32.61
N ASN A 624 5.84 -3.68 -32.08
CA ASN A 624 5.44 -2.50 -31.30
C ASN A 624 5.67 -2.68 -29.79
N PHE A 625 6.16 -3.85 -29.35
CA PHE A 625 6.58 -4.05 -27.97
C PHE A 625 7.70 -3.07 -27.60
N ALA A 626 7.59 -2.51 -26.40
CA ALA A 626 8.59 -1.62 -25.86
C ALA A 626 8.83 -1.97 -24.39
N SER A 627 10.10 -2.03 -24.01
CA SER A 627 10.53 -2.29 -22.64
C SER A 627 10.76 -0.99 -21.87
N ALA A 628 10.69 -1.04 -20.54
CA ALA A 628 10.93 0.12 -19.68
C ALA A 628 12.28 0.82 -19.96
N GLY A 629 13.33 0.08 -20.33
CA GLY A 629 14.63 0.64 -20.67
C GLY A 629 14.72 1.31 -22.05
N SER A 630 13.75 1.04 -22.94
CA SER A 630 13.72 1.54 -24.32
C SER A 630 12.67 2.63 -24.58
N VAL A 631 11.65 2.72 -23.74
CA VAL A 631 10.57 3.71 -23.89
C VAL A 631 11.09 5.07 -23.45
N SER A 632 10.99 6.08 -24.31
CA SER A 632 11.42 7.45 -23.98
C SER A 632 10.71 7.99 -22.73
N ILE A 633 11.40 8.84 -21.97
CA ILE A 633 10.80 9.56 -20.84
C ILE A 633 9.53 10.33 -21.27
N ALA A 634 9.53 10.93 -22.47
CA ALA A 634 8.39 11.69 -23.00
C ALA A 634 7.14 10.82 -23.25
N GLU A 635 7.33 9.59 -23.77
CA GLU A 635 6.22 8.65 -23.99
C GLU A 635 5.64 8.13 -22.66
N GLN A 636 6.48 7.96 -21.63
CA GLN A 636 6.00 7.59 -20.30
C GLN A 636 5.13 8.68 -19.67
N PHE A 637 5.56 9.95 -19.73
CA PHE A 637 4.74 11.10 -19.30
C PHE A 637 3.42 11.19 -20.09
N ALA A 638 3.48 11.04 -21.42
CA ALA A 638 2.29 11.04 -22.26
C ALA A 638 1.32 9.90 -21.90
N THR A 639 1.83 8.71 -21.62
CA THR A 639 1.00 7.56 -21.20
C THR A 639 0.33 7.82 -19.85
N GLN A 640 1.05 8.44 -18.91
CA GLN A 640 0.49 8.83 -17.62
C GLN A 640 -0.63 9.88 -17.81
N ALA A 641 -0.36 10.90 -18.64
CA ALA A 641 -1.32 11.95 -18.96
C ALA A 641 -2.57 11.41 -19.67
N PHE A 642 -2.43 10.44 -20.56
CA PHE A 642 -3.56 9.74 -21.18
C PHE A 642 -4.49 9.13 -20.12
N LEU A 643 -3.94 8.34 -19.19
CA LEU A 643 -4.74 7.68 -18.16
C LEU A 643 -5.37 8.69 -17.20
N GLN A 644 -4.65 9.76 -16.86
CA GLN A 644 -5.17 10.84 -16.00
C GLN A 644 -6.29 11.65 -16.69
N THR A 645 -6.25 11.72 -18.01
CA THR A 645 -7.21 12.47 -18.82
C THR A 645 -8.49 11.69 -19.07
N TYR A 646 -8.39 10.41 -19.42
CA TYR A 646 -9.54 9.65 -19.94
C TYR A 646 -10.06 8.56 -19.00
N TRP A 647 -9.26 8.09 -18.05
CA TRP A 647 -9.64 6.98 -17.16
C TRP A 647 -9.79 7.42 -15.70
N SER A 648 -8.74 7.96 -15.09
CA SER A 648 -8.63 8.14 -13.64
C SER A 648 -9.19 9.49 -13.18
N ASP A 649 -10.16 9.46 -12.27
CA ASP A 649 -10.64 10.65 -11.56
C ASP A 649 -9.95 10.88 -10.19
N ASN A 650 -9.27 9.87 -9.66
CA ASN A 650 -8.20 10.04 -8.68
C ASN A 650 -6.89 10.42 -9.40
N ALA A 651 -5.77 9.77 -9.09
CA ALA A 651 -4.47 9.97 -9.72
C ALA A 651 -3.94 8.69 -10.41
N VAL A 652 -2.85 8.83 -11.17
CA VAL A 652 -2.20 7.74 -11.89
C VAL A 652 -0.82 7.51 -11.28
N SER A 653 -0.66 6.41 -10.55
CA SER A 653 0.64 6.03 -10.01
C SER A 653 1.48 5.36 -11.09
N CYS A 654 2.67 5.91 -11.30
CA CYS A 654 3.73 5.27 -12.04
C CYS A 654 5.09 5.80 -11.61
N THR A 655 6.12 4.98 -11.79
CA THR A 655 7.51 5.42 -11.74
C THR A 655 7.94 5.60 -13.18
N ILE A 656 8.23 6.84 -13.56
CA ILE A 656 8.80 7.14 -14.87
C ILE A 656 10.31 6.91 -14.79
N THR A 657 10.83 5.96 -15.57
CA THR A 657 12.26 5.70 -15.61
C THR A 657 12.94 6.48 -16.72
N PHE A 658 14.17 6.91 -16.51
CA PHE A 658 14.93 7.67 -17.52
C PHE A 658 16.38 7.25 -17.56
N GLN A 659 16.96 7.26 -18.76
CA GLN A 659 18.39 7.10 -18.96
C GLN A 659 19.15 8.37 -18.54
N PRO A 660 20.43 8.30 -18.14
CA PRO A 660 21.22 9.49 -17.78
C PRO A 660 21.21 10.58 -18.87
N SER A 661 21.16 10.19 -20.15
CA SER A 661 21.07 11.11 -21.30
C SER A 661 19.74 11.87 -21.40
N GLU A 662 18.68 11.37 -20.76
CA GLU A 662 17.34 11.97 -20.76
C GLU A 662 17.10 12.91 -19.57
N SER A 663 18.02 12.98 -18.60
CA SER A 663 17.90 13.79 -17.37
C SER A 663 17.50 15.26 -17.62
N LYS A 664 18.04 15.88 -18.67
CA LYS A 664 17.72 17.27 -19.06
C LYS A 664 16.29 17.49 -19.52
N GLN A 665 15.54 16.42 -19.81
CA GLN A 665 14.13 16.49 -20.23
C GLN A 665 13.16 16.51 -19.05
N ILE A 666 13.61 16.19 -17.82
CA ILE A 666 12.73 16.07 -16.64
C ILE A 666 11.98 17.38 -16.37
N ALA A 667 12.69 18.48 -16.17
CA ALA A 667 12.06 19.77 -15.87
C ALA A 667 11.15 20.28 -17.02
N PRO A 668 11.57 20.23 -18.30
CA PRO A 668 10.68 20.56 -19.42
C PRO A 668 9.40 19.72 -19.47
N LEU A 669 9.49 18.40 -19.24
CA LEU A 669 8.32 17.52 -19.25
C LEU A 669 7.40 17.80 -18.05
N MET A 670 7.95 17.98 -16.85
CA MET A 670 7.16 18.39 -15.68
C MET A 670 6.40 19.69 -15.95
N TYR A 671 7.07 20.66 -16.59
CA TYR A 671 6.45 21.92 -16.97
C TYR A 671 5.34 21.71 -18.02
N GLN A 672 5.61 20.94 -19.09
CA GLN A 672 4.62 20.63 -20.13
C GLN A 672 3.35 19.98 -19.57
N TYR A 673 3.48 19.08 -18.60
CA TYR A 673 2.36 18.33 -18.04
C TYR A 673 1.81 18.92 -16.73
N ARG A 674 2.16 20.17 -16.38
CA ARG A 674 1.79 20.83 -15.11
C ARG A 674 0.29 20.97 -14.86
N HIS A 675 -0.53 21.01 -15.92
CA HIS A 675 -2.00 21.12 -15.85
C HIS A 675 -2.72 19.77 -15.90
N ILE A 676 -1.99 18.65 -15.92
CA ILE A 676 -2.57 17.29 -16.03
C ILE A 676 -2.11 16.42 -14.86
N THR A 677 -0.81 16.45 -14.54
CA THR A 677 -0.20 15.51 -13.59
C THR A 677 -0.62 15.81 -12.15
N LYS A 678 -1.47 14.97 -11.56
CA LYS A 678 -1.82 15.05 -10.12
C LYS A 678 -0.70 14.56 -9.21
N SER A 679 0.04 13.55 -9.63
CA SER A 679 1.19 13.02 -8.90
C SER A 679 2.15 12.34 -9.86
N THR A 680 3.46 12.43 -9.63
CA THR A 680 4.45 11.68 -10.41
C THR A 680 5.68 11.35 -9.58
N SER A 681 6.31 10.23 -9.92
CA SER A 681 7.57 9.77 -9.34
C SER A 681 8.49 9.38 -10.50
N LEU A 682 9.77 9.71 -10.37
CA LEU A 682 10.78 9.43 -11.38
C LEU A 682 11.93 8.66 -10.73
N LEU A 683 12.54 7.75 -11.46
CA LEU A 683 13.71 7.01 -10.98
C LEU A 683 14.74 6.88 -12.10
N PRO A 684 16.04 7.13 -11.83
CA PRO A 684 17.08 6.78 -12.78
C PRO A 684 16.99 5.29 -13.14
N TYR A 685 16.97 4.97 -14.43
CA TYR A 685 16.98 3.58 -14.88
C TYR A 685 18.31 2.93 -14.46
N SER A 686 18.25 1.86 -13.68
CA SER A 686 19.41 1.03 -13.31
C SER A 686 19.19 -0.41 -13.75
N GLY A 687 20.21 -0.98 -14.38
CA GLY A 687 20.12 -2.25 -15.09
C GLY A 687 20.52 -3.45 -14.23
N ALA A 688 21.82 -3.77 -14.27
CA ALA A 688 22.36 -5.07 -13.91
C ALA A 688 23.50 -5.01 -12.88
N ASP A 689 23.56 -3.96 -12.05
CA ASP A 689 24.67 -3.77 -11.10
C ASP A 689 24.67 -4.79 -9.93
N PHE A 690 23.69 -5.70 -9.90
CA PHE A 690 23.55 -6.74 -8.90
C PHE A 690 24.04 -8.09 -9.44
N LYS A 691 24.84 -8.81 -8.63
CA LYS A 691 25.30 -10.18 -8.91
C LYS A 691 24.14 -11.16 -9.12
N GLN A 692 23.05 -10.98 -8.39
CA GLN A 692 21.81 -11.74 -8.53
C GLN A 692 20.65 -10.76 -8.74
N ALA A 693 20.60 -10.14 -9.91
CA ALA A 693 19.55 -9.20 -10.25
C ALA A 693 18.17 -9.88 -10.16
N PRO A 694 17.16 -9.23 -9.54
CA PRO A 694 15.82 -9.79 -9.43
C PRO A 694 15.10 -9.89 -10.77
N LYS A 695 15.45 -9.05 -11.74
CA LYS A 695 15.00 -9.11 -13.14
C LYS A 695 16.26 -9.02 -14.01
N GLU A 696 16.56 -10.06 -14.77
CA GLU A 696 17.71 -10.13 -15.68
C GLU A 696 17.22 -10.26 -17.13
N PRO A 697 17.46 -9.26 -18.00
CA PRO A 697 17.11 -9.36 -19.41
C PRO A 697 17.93 -10.47 -20.09
N ILE A 698 17.26 -11.32 -20.86
CA ILE A 698 17.89 -12.38 -21.64
C ILE A 698 17.40 -12.33 -23.09
N ASP A 699 18.10 -13.01 -24.00
CA ASP A 699 17.60 -13.18 -25.36
C ASP A 699 16.57 -14.33 -25.45
N LYS A 700 15.82 -14.35 -26.56
CA LYS A 700 14.78 -15.35 -26.82
C LYS A 700 15.31 -16.79 -26.82
N LYS A 701 16.55 -17.01 -27.28
CA LYS A 701 17.16 -18.34 -27.37
C LYS A 701 17.51 -18.86 -25.98
N VAL A 702 18.02 -18.00 -25.10
CA VAL A 702 18.26 -18.31 -23.68
C VAL A 702 16.95 -18.58 -22.97
N TYR A 703 15.91 -17.77 -23.23
CA TYR A 703 14.57 -17.99 -22.67
C TYR A 703 14.04 -19.37 -23.04
N GLN A 704 14.01 -19.70 -24.34
CA GLN A 704 13.49 -20.98 -24.82
C GLN A 704 14.26 -22.17 -24.25
N LYS A 705 15.58 -22.02 -24.08
CA LYS A 705 16.40 -23.04 -23.41
C LYS A 705 15.98 -23.22 -21.95
N ARG A 706 15.86 -22.13 -21.19
CA ARG A 706 15.49 -22.15 -19.77
C ARG A 706 14.06 -22.64 -19.55
N GLU A 707 13.15 -22.26 -20.42
CA GLU A 707 11.77 -22.75 -20.44
C GLU A 707 11.73 -24.25 -20.71
N SER A 708 12.53 -24.77 -21.66
CA SER A 708 12.60 -26.21 -21.92
C SER A 708 13.24 -27.04 -20.82
N GLU A 709 13.93 -26.39 -19.87
CA GLU A 709 14.47 -27.04 -18.67
C GLU A 709 13.37 -27.23 -17.59
N VAL A 710 12.20 -26.60 -17.74
CA VAL A 710 11.05 -26.73 -16.84
C VAL A 710 10.00 -27.64 -17.48
N ASP A 711 9.78 -28.83 -16.91
CA ASP A 711 9.02 -29.92 -17.54
C ASP A 711 7.70 -30.29 -16.86
N ASP A 712 7.45 -29.81 -15.64
CA ASP A 712 6.25 -30.12 -14.85
C ASP A 712 5.56 -28.87 -14.25
N ASP A 713 4.28 -29.00 -13.88
CA ASP A 713 3.54 -27.98 -13.16
C ASP A 713 3.86 -28.02 -11.65
N VAL A 714 4.47 -26.94 -11.14
CA VAL A 714 4.89 -26.87 -9.73
C VAL A 714 3.73 -27.01 -8.74
N ALA A 715 2.51 -26.59 -9.10
CA ALA A 715 1.35 -26.72 -8.23
C ALA A 715 0.93 -28.19 -8.08
N GLU A 716 0.94 -28.94 -9.18
CA GLU A 716 0.64 -30.38 -9.20
C GLU A 716 1.73 -31.16 -8.48
N VAL A 717 2.99 -30.91 -8.80
CA VAL A 717 4.14 -31.57 -8.15
C VAL A 717 4.18 -31.27 -6.65
N PHE A 718 3.91 -30.03 -6.24
CA PHE A 718 3.85 -29.69 -4.82
C PHE A 718 2.69 -30.40 -4.10
N ALA A 719 1.52 -30.48 -4.75
CA ALA A 719 0.36 -31.20 -4.24
C ALA A 719 0.67 -32.71 -4.06
N GLU A 720 1.30 -33.35 -5.04
CA GLU A 720 1.69 -34.76 -4.98
C GLU A 720 2.77 -35.03 -3.93
N GLN A 721 3.82 -34.20 -3.89
CA GLN A 721 4.95 -34.39 -2.96
C GLN A 721 4.57 -34.21 -1.49
N ASN A 722 3.46 -33.54 -1.23
CA ASN A 722 3.03 -33.24 0.12
C ASN A 722 1.60 -33.72 0.43
N ASP A 723 0.99 -34.60 -0.37
CA ASP A 723 -0.39 -35.08 -0.17
C ASP A 723 -1.45 -33.95 -0.07
N ASN A 724 -1.27 -32.83 -0.77
CA ASN A 724 -2.00 -31.56 -0.59
C ASN A 724 -1.81 -30.88 0.78
N HIS A 725 -0.84 -31.29 1.59
CA HIS A 725 -0.53 -30.70 2.89
C HIS A 725 0.73 -29.83 2.82
N ASP A 726 0.83 -28.82 3.67
CA ASP A 726 2.10 -28.15 3.91
C ASP A 726 2.72 -28.83 5.13
N LYS A 727 3.82 -29.58 4.99
CA LYS A 727 4.42 -30.25 6.15
C LYS A 727 4.83 -29.22 7.21
N LYS A 728 4.22 -29.31 8.39
CA LYS A 728 4.40 -28.44 9.56
C LYS A 728 5.85 -28.31 10.05
N ASP A 729 6.72 -29.25 9.68
CA ASP A 729 8.07 -29.40 10.26
C ASP A 729 9.13 -28.42 9.73
N ILE A 730 8.76 -27.46 8.89
CA ILE A 730 9.70 -26.41 8.49
C ILE A 730 8.98 -25.07 8.51
N GLU A 731 9.32 -24.26 9.51
CA GLU A 731 8.75 -22.94 9.81
C GLU A 731 8.69 -22.03 8.58
N LEU A 732 7.60 -22.15 7.81
CA LEU A 732 7.18 -21.17 6.83
C LEU A 732 6.45 -20.02 7.53
N VAL A 733 6.99 -19.54 8.66
CA VAL A 733 6.33 -18.62 9.61
C VAL A 733 5.00 -19.19 10.10
N ASP A 734 4.94 -19.63 11.35
CA ASP A 734 3.75 -20.22 11.95
C ASP A 734 2.49 -19.35 11.76
N GLN A 735 1.58 -19.83 10.90
CA GLN A 735 0.34 -19.13 10.50
C GLN A 735 -0.89 -19.65 11.28
N THR A 736 -0.70 -20.51 12.30
CA THR A 736 -1.80 -21.21 13.01
C THR A 736 -2.77 -20.32 13.76
N ASP A 737 -2.45 -19.06 14.01
CA ASP A 737 -3.14 -18.26 15.03
C ASP A 737 -4.13 -17.23 14.45
N CYS A 738 -4.87 -17.65 13.41
CA CYS A 738 -6.00 -16.91 12.83
C CYS A 738 -7.16 -16.67 13.80
N ALA A 739 -7.18 -17.37 14.94
CA ALA A 739 -8.11 -17.13 16.03
C ALA A 739 -7.77 -15.85 16.84
N GLY A 740 -6.61 -15.19 16.65
CA GLY A 740 -6.14 -14.07 17.49
C GLY A 740 -6.09 -12.65 16.89
N GLY A 741 -5.93 -12.50 15.56
CA GLY A 741 -6.17 -11.26 14.81
C GLY A 741 -5.06 -10.17 14.61
N ALA A 742 -4.26 -10.26 13.52
CA ALA A 742 -3.39 -9.21 12.91
C ALA A 742 -2.92 -9.65 11.48
N CYS A 743 -1.97 -9.03 10.76
CA CYS A 743 -1.78 -9.25 9.30
C CYS A 743 -0.42 -8.84 8.65
N PRO A 744 0.41 -9.77 8.10
CA PRO A 744 1.49 -9.48 7.13
C PRO A 744 1.07 -9.84 5.71
N ILE A 745 1.25 -8.90 4.77
CA ILE A 745 1.37 -9.24 3.35
C ILE A 745 2.88 -9.31 3.06
N ARG A 746 3.36 -10.44 2.54
CA ARG A 746 4.78 -10.66 2.23
C ARG A 746 5.31 -9.84 1.08
#